data_AF-A0A5N5F2E7-F1
#
_entry.id   AF-A0A5N5F2E7-F1
#
_cell.length_a   1.000
_cell.length_b   1.000
_cell.length_c   1.000
_cell.angle_alpha   90.00
_cell.angle_beta   90.00
_cell.angle_gamma   90.00
#
_symmetry.space_group_name_H-M   'P 1'
#
loop_
_entity.id
_entity.type
_entity.pdbx_description
1 polymer ?
#
loop_
_entity_poly.entity_id
_entity_poly.type
_entity_poly.pdbx_seq_one_letter_code
_entity_poly.pdbx_strand_id
1 'polypeptide(L)'
;MAYQFVIWGLITALSALILRISLQIYTGRSNRKRAVAFFHPYTNDGGGGERVLWCAVKAIQDENPSLDCLVYTGDHDASPHSLTARAVDRFGVNLLRQPKVVHLSKRKWIEEATYPRLTMIGQSLGSVYLSWEALTKFTPTFYFDTAGYAFTYPIARLFGCRVICYTHYPTISCDMLSRVRRRSSMYNNDDFIARSCKVVYYNLFSRMYGIVGSCAHLAMVNSSWTQSHIEKLWSIPQRTKRVYPPCDTSGLQALPLERPAEPAKIISVAQFRPEKAHGLQLEAFAVAIGKLDAHFPRPKLQFVGSCRNKADEERVQRLKDKAIELKLDGDVEFHKNVMYRDLVQLLGGAIAGIHSMTDEHFGISVVEYMAAGAIPIAHNSAGPKMDIVLQEDGWQTGFLACTVDEYADAILNVIKMPEIERLKMAAAARKRAGRYSEQRFYEDFKAAISPAKYQNVSKGSVGVSIPAATTQFTSFFGAFGQRRNVSEKRWGLCLSVADSNQLTTDTGDKASETTASSPDDRLPPVDSTSSPRFQTSVLDKSGSQTSDVQPKSKRSPLTARERLRAAKVLSRYTDSKPLKKSARGKNVLDALRDSERGKKRSGLPEAPTNIFDDSKRGMPKQGLTWDFPGGNDLFLILFSFVFISTVMFATTYVVWKLGAIHFNEN
;
A
#
# COMPACT_ATOMS: atom_id res chain seq x y z
N MET A 1 15.28 -0.76 56.86
CA MET A 1 16.22 0.30 56.46
C MET A 1 16.74 0.08 55.03
N ALA A 2 17.54 -0.96 54.73
CA ALA A 2 18.12 -1.17 53.38
C ALA A 2 17.08 -1.24 52.23
N TYR A 3 15.97 -1.96 52.41
CA TYR A 3 14.90 -2.04 51.40
C TYR A 3 14.23 -0.69 51.10
N GLN A 4 14.11 0.18 52.10
CA GLN A 4 13.53 1.53 51.90
C GLN A 4 14.47 2.41 51.09
N PHE A 5 15.79 2.35 51.32
CA PHE A 5 16.77 3.08 50.51
C PHE A 5 16.77 2.63 49.04
N VAL A 6 16.65 1.32 48.78
CA VAL A 6 16.52 0.79 47.41
C VAL A 6 15.23 1.28 46.74
N ILE A 7 14.09 1.24 47.45
CA ILE A 7 12.81 1.72 46.92
C ILE A 7 12.86 3.22 46.61
N TRP A 8 13.38 4.05 47.52
CA TRP A 8 13.53 5.49 47.30
C TRP A 8 14.51 5.80 46.16
N GLY A 9 15.60 5.04 46.04
CA GLY A 9 16.52 5.12 44.92
C GLY A 9 15.83 4.83 43.57
N LEU A 10 15.02 3.77 43.50
CA LEU A 10 14.24 3.42 42.31
C LEU A 10 13.19 4.49 41.96
N ILE A 11 12.45 4.99 42.95
CA ILE A 11 11.45 6.06 42.76
C ILE A 11 12.13 7.33 42.26
N THR A 12 13.27 7.70 42.83
CA THR A 12 14.01 8.91 42.43
C THR A 12 14.55 8.78 41.02
N ALA A 13 15.13 7.63 40.67
CA ALA A 13 15.60 7.35 39.31
C ALA A 13 14.47 7.39 38.29
N LEU A 14 13.33 6.77 38.60
CA LEU A 14 12.13 6.78 37.76
C LEU A 14 11.59 8.21 37.59
N SER A 15 11.51 8.99 38.66
CA SER A 15 11.04 10.38 38.64
C SER A 15 11.95 11.29 37.82
N ALA A 16 13.27 11.19 38.02
CA ALA A 16 14.26 11.95 37.26
C ALA A 16 14.18 11.63 35.76
N LEU A 17 13.93 10.37 35.41
CA LEU A 17 13.74 9.97 34.03
C LEU A 17 12.41 10.50 33.46
N ILE A 18 11.29 10.36 34.16
CA ILE A 18 10.00 10.91 33.71
C ILE A 18 10.15 12.41 33.45
N LEU A 19 10.86 13.13 34.33
CA LEU A 19 11.17 14.54 34.14
C LEU A 19 12.01 14.79 32.88
N ARG A 20 13.07 14.00 32.63
CA ARG A 20 13.89 14.11 31.41
C ARG A 20 13.07 13.87 30.13
N ILE A 21 12.25 12.82 30.10
CA ILE A 21 11.37 12.49 28.97
C ILE A 21 10.38 13.64 28.74
N SER A 22 9.75 14.12 29.82
CA SER A 22 8.80 15.23 29.75
C SER A 22 9.46 16.51 29.25
N LEU A 23 10.68 16.81 29.71
CA LEU A 23 11.45 17.96 29.26
C LEU A 23 11.85 17.85 27.78
N GLN A 24 12.24 16.66 27.31
CA GLN A 24 12.52 16.43 25.88
C GLN A 24 11.29 16.64 25.01
N ILE A 25 10.13 16.12 25.42
CA ILE A 25 8.85 16.35 24.73
C ILE A 25 8.50 17.84 24.74
N TYR A 26 8.59 18.50 25.89
CA TYR A 26 8.31 19.93 26.03
C TYR A 26 9.23 20.78 25.13
N THR A 27 10.52 20.46 25.13
CA THR A 27 11.51 21.13 24.29
C THR A 27 11.22 20.91 22.80
N GLY A 28 10.91 19.68 22.40
CA GLY A 28 10.52 19.35 21.02
C GLY A 28 9.26 20.10 20.58
N ARG A 29 8.22 20.15 21.42
CA ARG A 29 7.00 20.91 21.17
C ARG A 29 7.26 22.41 21.00
N SER A 30 8.10 22.97 21.88
CA SER A 30 8.44 24.40 21.88
C SER A 30 9.30 24.78 20.67
N ASN A 31 10.19 23.88 20.24
CA ASN A 31 11.10 24.07 19.11
C ASN A 31 10.54 23.57 17.77
N ARG A 32 9.27 23.14 17.74
CA ARG A 32 8.61 22.58 16.56
C ARG A 32 8.71 23.52 15.37
N LYS A 33 9.17 22.99 14.24
CA LYS A 33 9.38 23.77 13.01
C LYS A 33 8.22 23.57 12.02
N ARG A 34 7.93 24.62 11.24
CA ARG A 34 6.97 24.57 10.14
C ARG A 34 7.56 23.79 8.97
N ALA A 35 7.39 22.47 9.02
CA ALA A 35 7.93 21.54 8.05
C ALA A 35 7.11 20.24 8.03
N VAL A 36 7.28 19.48 6.95
CA VAL A 36 6.86 18.08 6.82
C VAL A 36 8.08 17.20 6.95
N ALA A 37 8.03 16.20 7.82
CA ALA A 37 9.05 15.17 7.86
C ALA A 37 8.45 13.79 7.60
N PHE A 38 9.02 13.09 6.63
CA PHE A 38 8.65 11.74 6.24
C PHE A 38 9.50 10.73 7.02
N PHE A 39 8.85 9.89 7.82
CA PHE A 39 9.46 8.77 8.50
C PHE A 39 9.56 7.59 7.53
N HIS A 40 10.75 7.40 6.97
CA HIS A 40 11.02 6.34 5.99
C HIS A 40 12.44 5.78 6.20
N PRO A 41 12.63 4.86 7.17
CA PRO A 41 13.96 4.40 7.57
C PRO A 41 14.80 3.70 6.49
N TYR A 42 14.16 3.24 5.41
CA TYR A 42 14.79 2.55 4.27
C TYR A 42 14.54 3.32 2.99
N THR A 43 15.53 4.07 2.51
CA THR A 43 15.43 4.90 1.30
C THR A 43 16.26 4.35 0.13
N ASN A 44 16.80 3.14 0.25
CA ASN A 44 17.65 2.50 -0.77
C ASN A 44 17.13 1.14 -1.26
N ASP A 45 15.95 0.72 -0.82
CA ASP A 45 15.37 -0.59 -1.15
C ASP A 45 14.86 -0.66 -2.60
N GLY A 46 14.54 0.47 -3.25
CA GLY A 46 14.10 0.50 -4.65
C GLY A 46 12.69 -0.04 -4.87
N GLY A 47 11.89 -0.20 -3.80
CA GLY A 47 10.55 -0.78 -3.85
C GLY A 47 9.43 0.24 -4.09
N GLY A 48 8.20 -0.25 -4.27
CA GLY A 48 7.02 0.60 -4.47
C GLY A 48 6.70 1.55 -3.30
N GLY A 49 7.14 1.22 -2.08
CA GLY A 49 7.05 2.11 -0.92
C GLY A 49 7.87 3.39 -1.08
N GLU A 50 9.09 3.25 -1.60
CA GLU A 50 10.00 4.37 -1.84
C GLU A 50 9.45 5.27 -2.96
N ARG A 51 8.80 4.69 -3.99
CA ARG A 51 8.14 5.48 -5.02
C ARG A 51 6.98 6.34 -4.47
N VAL A 52 6.17 5.79 -3.57
CA VAL A 52 5.13 6.57 -2.88
C VAL A 52 5.73 7.70 -2.06
N LEU A 53 6.84 7.46 -1.34
CA LEU A 53 7.56 8.52 -0.63
C LEU A 53 7.91 9.67 -1.58
N TRP A 54 8.55 9.37 -2.72
CA TRP A 54 9.00 10.43 -3.62
C TRP A 54 7.86 11.17 -4.31
N CYS A 55 6.82 10.47 -4.75
CA CYS A 55 5.62 11.12 -5.27
C CYS A 55 4.92 11.97 -4.20
N ALA A 56 4.85 11.52 -2.94
CA ALA A 56 4.28 12.30 -1.85
C ALA A 56 5.12 13.56 -1.54
N VAL A 57 6.46 13.44 -1.49
CA VAL A 57 7.36 14.58 -1.32
C VAL A 57 7.15 15.60 -2.44
N LYS A 58 7.09 15.14 -3.70
CA LYS A 58 6.81 16.00 -4.84
C LYS A 58 5.44 16.68 -4.73
N ALA A 59 4.39 15.92 -4.39
CA ALA A 59 3.03 16.45 -4.25
C ALA A 59 2.97 17.60 -3.24
N ILE A 60 3.65 17.45 -2.09
CA ILE A 60 3.73 18.49 -1.05
C ILE A 60 4.54 19.69 -1.52
N GLN A 61 5.67 19.47 -2.19
CA GLN A 61 6.48 20.57 -2.72
C GLN A 61 5.71 21.37 -3.76
N ASP A 62 4.97 20.70 -4.64
CA ASP A 62 4.14 21.35 -5.67
C ASP A 62 2.96 22.12 -5.05
N GLU A 63 2.34 21.58 -4.00
CA GLU A 63 1.20 22.23 -3.31
C GLU A 63 1.63 23.39 -2.42
N ASN A 64 2.79 23.27 -1.75
CA ASN A 64 3.33 24.30 -0.88
C ASN A 64 4.86 24.41 -1.00
N PRO A 65 5.36 25.17 -2.00
CA PRO A 65 6.80 25.29 -2.25
C PRO A 65 7.60 25.83 -1.06
N SER A 66 6.96 26.61 -0.18
CA SER A 66 7.59 27.19 1.02
C SER A 66 7.78 26.20 2.17
N LEU A 67 7.06 25.07 2.16
CA LEU A 67 7.01 24.15 3.30
C LEU A 67 8.13 23.11 3.21
N ASP A 68 9.11 23.20 4.12
CA ASP A 68 10.28 22.31 4.12
C ASP A 68 9.89 20.84 4.19
N CYS A 69 10.44 20.02 3.28
CA CYS A 69 10.32 18.56 3.29
C CYS A 69 11.62 17.93 3.79
N LEU A 70 11.50 17.07 4.80
CA LEU A 70 12.61 16.31 5.37
C LEU A 70 12.32 14.82 5.31
N VAL A 71 13.36 14.00 5.28
CA VAL A 71 13.25 12.54 5.36
C VAL A 71 14.06 12.04 6.55
N TYR A 72 13.40 11.33 7.47
CA TYR A 72 14.08 10.54 8.48
C TYR A 72 14.45 9.19 7.88
N THR A 73 15.75 8.91 7.81
CA THR A 73 16.27 7.68 7.20
C THR A 73 17.37 7.07 8.04
N GLY A 74 17.44 5.74 8.09
CA GLY A 74 18.57 5.03 8.69
C GLY A 74 19.68 4.73 7.69
N ASP A 75 19.57 5.19 6.44
CA ASP A 75 20.63 5.09 5.45
C ASP A 75 21.73 6.11 5.73
N HIS A 76 22.92 5.63 6.08
CA HIS A 76 24.07 6.47 6.38
C HIS A 76 24.65 7.18 5.14
N ASP A 77 24.42 6.62 3.95
CA ASP A 77 24.82 7.19 2.64
C ASP A 77 23.78 8.17 2.08
N ALA A 78 22.68 8.42 2.78
CA ALA A 78 21.65 9.35 2.34
C ALA A 78 22.11 10.81 2.46
N SER A 79 22.11 11.55 1.37
CA SER A 79 22.28 13.00 1.37
C SER A 79 21.13 13.64 0.60
N PRO A 80 20.86 14.94 0.77
CA PRO A 80 19.84 15.64 -0.03
C PRO A 80 20.00 15.40 -1.53
N HIS A 81 21.25 15.40 -2.01
CA HIS A 81 21.60 15.08 -3.39
C HIS A 81 21.34 13.60 -3.73
N SER A 82 21.81 12.65 -2.91
CA SER A 82 21.65 11.21 -3.23
C SER A 82 20.19 10.74 -3.17
N LEU A 83 19.35 11.36 -2.34
CA LEU A 83 17.91 11.10 -2.32
C LEU A 83 17.21 11.69 -3.54
N THR A 84 17.58 12.90 -3.96
CA THR A 84 17.03 13.52 -5.18
C THR A 84 17.42 12.72 -6.42
N ALA A 85 18.68 12.31 -6.52
CA ALA A 85 19.16 11.45 -7.60
C ALA A 85 18.40 10.11 -7.61
N ARG A 86 18.23 9.45 -6.45
CA ARG A 86 17.44 8.20 -6.36
C ARG A 86 15.99 8.37 -6.82
N ALA A 87 15.33 9.47 -6.43
CA ALA A 87 13.95 9.76 -6.83
C ALA A 87 13.82 9.82 -8.37
N VAL A 88 14.79 10.45 -9.04
CA VAL A 88 14.83 10.58 -10.49
C VAL A 88 15.28 9.27 -11.16
N ASP A 89 16.44 8.74 -10.77
CA ASP A 89 17.09 7.62 -11.46
C ASP A 89 16.29 6.31 -11.34
N ARG A 90 15.65 6.08 -10.19
CA ARG A 90 14.91 4.82 -9.94
C ARG A 90 13.43 4.92 -10.27
N PHE A 91 12.84 6.10 -10.14
CA PHE A 91 11.38 6.26 -10.19
C PHE A 91 10.90 7.36 -11.13
N GLY A 92 11.80 8.11 -11.78
CA GLY A 92 11.44 9.20 -12.69
C GLY A 92 10.83 10.43 -12.01
N VAL A 93 10.91 10.54 -10.68
CA VAL A 93 10.24 11.59 -9.91
C VAL A 93 11.16 12.81 -9.73
N ASN A 94 10.84 13.90 -10.43
CA ASN A 94 11.59 15.15 -10.35
C ASN A 94 11.08 16.03 -9.20
N LEU A 95 11.85 16.09 -8.11
CA LEU A 95 11.56 16.96 -6.97
C LEU A 95 11.83 18.43 -7.32
N LEU A 96 11.00 19.36 -6.83
CA LEU A 96 11.22 20.80 -7.02
C LEU A 96 12.48 21.28 -6.29
N ARG A 97 12.78 20.66 -5.14
CA ARG A 97 13.95 20.96 -4.34
C ARG A 97 14.43 19.73 -3.58
N GLN A 98 15.71 19.73 -3.24
CA GLN A 98 16.31 18.63 -2.48
C GLN A 98 15.65 18.52 -1.09
N PRO A 99 15.23 17.32 -0.67
CA PRO A 99 14.72 17.11 0.67
C PRO A 99 15.86 17.17 1.69
N LYS A 100 15.61 17.74 2.87
CA LYS A 100 16.60 17.69 3.96
C LYS A 100 16.64 16.28 4.55
N VAL A 101 17.79 15.88 5.09
CA VAL A 101 18.00 14.53 5.63
C VAL A 101 18.21 14.60 7.13
N VAL A 102 17.52 13.74 7.86
CA VAL A 102 17.78 13.48 9.28
C VAL A 102 18.16 12.02 9.43
N HIS A 103 19.45 11.78 9.64
CA HIS A 103 19.97 10.43 9.82
C HIS A 103 19.57 9.85 11.17
N LEU A 104 19.17 8.58 11.16
CA LEU A 104 18.84 7.81 12.34
C LEU A 104 19.89 6.71 12.54
N SER A 105 20.46 6.61 13.73
CA SER A 105 21.46 5.57 14.05
C SER A 105 20.82 4.30 14.64
N LYS A 106 19.55 4.38 15.07
CA LYS A 106 18.88 3.30 15.79
C LYS A 106 18.07 2.36 14.89
N ARG A 107 18.33 2.36 13.58
CA ARG A 107 17.59 1.51 12.62
C ARG A 107 17.62 0.02 12.97
N LYS A 108 18.70 -0.48 13.60
CA LYS A 108 18.78 -1.88 14.05
C LYS A 108 17.57 -2.35 14.86
N TRP A 109 16.90 -1.47 15.59
CA TRP A 109 15.75 -1.79 16.43
C TRP A 109 14.46 -2.05 15.64
N ILE A 110 14.42 -1.79 14.34
CA ILE A 110 13.28 -2.16 13.50
C ILE A 110 13.63 -3.34 12.57
N GLU A 111 14.84 -3.87 12.66
CA GLU A 111 15.26 -5.03 11.88
C GLU A 111 14.73 -6.33 12.49
N GLU A 112 14.23 -7.23 11.65
CA GLU A 112 13.69 -8.53 12.08
C GLU A 112 14.73 -9.37 12.84
N ALA A 113 15.99 -9.31 12.40
CA ALA A 113 17.09 -10.08 12.98
C ALA A 113 17.38 -9.73 14.45
N THR A 114 16.92 -8.57 14.92
CA THR A 114 17.07 -8.13 16.31
C THR A 114 16.14 -8.90 17.25
N TYR A 115 15.05 -9.47 16.73
CA TYR A 115 14.01 -10.12 17.52
C TYR A 115 13.78 -11.55 17.02
N PRO A 116 14.50 -12.56 17.55
CA PRO A 116 14.30 -13.96 17.15
C PRO A 116 13.02 -14.59 17.69
N ARG A 117 12.20 -13.83 18.43
CA ARG A 117 10.86 -14.20 18.89
C ARG A 117 10.04 -12.93 19.05
N LEU A 118 8.73 -13.02 18.86
CA LEU A 118 7.79 -11.90 19.04
C LEU A 118 8.17 -10.67 18.18
N THR A 119 8.65 -10.93 16.97
CA THR A 119 9.23 -9.94 16.04
C THR A 119 8.31 -8.76 15.79
N MET A 120 7.00 -8.99 15.59
CA MET A 120 6.04 -7.91 15.34
C MET A 120 5.99 -6.89 16.48
N ILE A 121 5.88 -7.32 17.74
CA ILE A 121 5.88 -6.39 18.88
C ILE A 121 7.27 -5.81 19.11
N GLY A 122 8.33 -6.60 18.90
CA GLY A 122 9.72 -6.15 18.96
C GLY A 122 9.97 -4.96 18.02
N GLN A 123 9.72 -5.14 16.72
CA GLN A 123 9.85 -4.08 15.71
C GLN A 123 8.90 -2.91 15.98
N SER A 124 7.69 -3.18 16.47
CA SER A 124 6.73 -2.12 16.83
C SER A 124 7.30 -1.22 17.93
N LEU A 125 7.85 -1.79 19.00
CA LEU A 125 8.49 -1.03 20.09
C LEU A 125 9.82 -0.41 19.65
N GLY A 126 10.59 -1.10 18.81
CA GLY A 126 11.79 -0.54 18.22
C GLY A 126 11.50 0.68 17.32
N SER A 127 10.35 0.70 16.64
CA SER A 127 9.92 1.86 15.86
C SER A 127 9.57 3.06 16.75
N VAL A 128 9.00 2.83 17.94
CA VAL A 128 8.81 3.88 18.96
C VAL A 128 10.15 4.50 19.32
N TYR A 129 11.16 3.66 19.59
CA TYR A 129 12.49 4.14 19.95
C TYR A 129 13.19 4.91 18.82
N LEU A 130 13.05 4.41 17.58
CA LEU A 130 13.57 5.08 16.39
C LEU A 130 12.87 6.42 16.12
N SER A 131 11.55 6.49 16.33
CA SER A 131 10.78 7.73 16.19
C SER A 131 11.12 8.76 17.27
N TRP A 132 11.43 8.31 18.48
CA TRP A 132 11.93 9.18 19.55
C TRP A 132 13.24 9.86 19.14
N GLU A 133 14.17 9.10 18.56
CA GLU A 133 15.40 9.67 17.99
C GLU A 133 15.10 10.69 16.88
N ALA A 134 14.20 10.35 15.97
CA ALA A 134 13.82 11.23 14.88
C ALA A 134 13.26 12.58 15.39
N LEU A 135 12.31 12.52 16.33
CA LEU A 135 11.60 13.68 16.84
C LEU A 135 12.45 14.55 17.78
N THR A 136 13.39 13.96 18.52
CA THR A 136 14.36 14.70 19.33
C THR A 136 15.42 15.41 18.48
N LYS A 137 15.81 14.84 17.34
CA LYS A 137 16.68 15.50 16.36
C LYS A 137 15.99 16.62 15.60
N PHE A 138 14.74 16.42 15.21
CA PHE A 138 13.96 17.42 14.51
C PHE A 138 12.47 17.20 14.76
N THR A 139 11.74 18.19 15.29
CA THR A 139 10.29 18.08 15.50
C THR A 139 9.52 18.88 14.43
N PRO A 140 8.78 18.22 13.52
CA PRO A 140 8.06 18.87 12.42
C PRO A 140 6.64 19.27 12.85
N THR A 141 5.97 20.07 12.03
CA THR A 141 4.52 20.31 12.20
C THR A 141 3.71 19.13 11.69
N PHE A 142 4.13 18.54 10.57
CA PHE A 142 3.51 17.36 9.98
C PHE A 142 4.49 16.20 10.00
N TYR A 143 4.07 15.11 10.64
CA TYR A 143 4.82 13.86 10.68
C TYR A 143 4.12 12.88 9.75
N PHE A 144 4.79 12.52 8.65
CA PHE A 144 4.28 11.59 7.65
C PHE A 144 4.91 10.22 7.83
N ASP A 145 4.13 9.18 8.06
CA ASP A 145 4.60 7.80 7.97
C ASP A 145 4.26 7.21 6.60
N THR A 146 5.29 6.86 5.84
CA THR A 146 5.16 6.18 4.54
C THR A 146 5.80 4.79 4.56
N ALA A 147 6.25 4.31 5.72
CA ALA A 147 6.88 3.01 5.89
C ALA A 147 6.00 2.01 6.65
N GLY A 148 4.93 2.47 7.31
CA GLY A 148 3.93 1.61 7.96
C GLY A 148 4.18 1.34 9.44
N TYR A 149 4.87 2.25 10.14
CA TYR A 149 5.18 2.14 11.57
C TYR A 149 4.15 2.88 12.43
N ALA A 150 2.94 2.33 12.55
CA ALA A 150 1.84 2.97 13.29
C ALA A 150 2.11 3.23 14.77
N PHE A 151 2.99 2.44 15.39
CA PHE A 151 3.39 2.63 16.79
C PHE A 151 4.13 3.94 17.06
N THR A 152 4.62 4.61 16.01
CA THR A 152 5.24 5.94 16.13
C THR A 152 4.22 7.07 16.35
N TYR A 153 2.94 6.85 16.02
CA TYR A 153 1.93 7.91 15.95
C TYR A 153 1.65 8.57 17.30
N PRO A 154 1.46 7.82 18.41
CA PRO A 154 1.30 8.43 19.72
C PRO A 154 2.49 9.31 20.11
N ILE A 155 3.72 8.87 19.84
CA ILE A 155 4.93 9.65 20.15
C ILE A 155 4.96 10.93 19.33
N ALA A 156 4.72 10.86 18.02
CA ALA A 156 4.64 12.05 17.18
C ALA A 156 3.58 13.04 17.69
N ARG A 157 2.41 12.56 18.15
CA ARG A 157 1.39 13.43 18.78
C ARG A 157 1.87 14.05 20.09
N LEU A 158 2.59 13.31 20.94
CA LEU A 158 3.14 13.84 22.18
C LEU A 158 4.10 15.01 21.91
N PHE A 159 4.93 14.91 20.86
CA PHE A 159 5.77 16.00 20.35
C PHE A 159 5.00 17.12 19.63
N GLY A 160 3.67 17.03 19.57
CA GLY A 160 2.80 18.06 18.99
C GLY A 160 2.68 18.00 17.46
N CYS A 161 3.08 16.90 16.82
CA CYS A 161 2.98 16.75 15.38
C CYS A 161 1.54 16.41 14.95
N ARG A 162 1.14 16.89 13.77
CA ARG A 162 0.00 16.34 13.02
C ARG A 162 0.47 15.10 12.26
N VAL A 163 0.07 13.94 12.77
CA VAL A 163 0.37 12.64 12.16
C VAL A 163 -0.49 12.40 10.93
N ILE A 164 0.14 12.09 9.80
CA ILE A 164 -0.48 11.65 8.56
C ILE A 164 0.23 10.36 8.13
N CYS A 165 -0.47 9.39 7.58
CA CYS A 165 0.17 8.17 7.09
C CYS A 165 -0.31 7.79 5.70
N TYR A 166 0.55 7.10 4.96
CA TYR A 166 0.19 6.32 3.78
C TYR A 166 0.48 4.86 4.08
N THR A 167 -0.58 4.08 4.28
CA THR A 167 -0.48 2.66 4.64
C THR A 167 -0.58 1.80 3.39
N HIS A 168 0.54 1.15 3.05
CA HIS A 168 0.63 0.20 1.94
C HIS A 168 -0.10 -1.12 2.23
N TYR A 169 -0.01 -1.56 3.48
CA TYR A 169 -0.70 -2.72 4.01
C TYR A 169 -0.64 -2.65 5.53
N PRO A 170 -1.63 -3.19 6.24
CA PRO A 170 -1.63 -3.13 7.70
C PRO A 170 -0.59 -4.09 8.26
N THR A 171 0.05 -3.72 9.38
CA THR A 171 1.02 -4.58 10.10
C THR A 171 0.38 -5.90 10.54
N ILE A 172 -0.92 -5.86 10.85
CA ILE A 172 -1.76 -7.02 11.12
C ILE A 172 -3.11 -6.82 10.43
N SER A 173 -3.61 -7.82 9.72
CA SER A 173 -4.89 -7.75 9.00
C SER A 173 -5.99 -8.59 9.67
N CYS A 174 -7.25 -8.26 9.39
CA CYS A 174 -8.38 -9.07 9.85
C CYS A 174 -8.38 -10.48 9.23
N ASP A 175 -7.80 -10.64 8.04
CA ASP A 175 -7.64 -11.94 7.40
C ASP A 175 -6.62 -12.79 8.16
N MET A 176 -5.51 -12.19 8.58
CA MET A 176 -4.51 -12.84 9.43
C MET A 176 -5.12 -13.27 10.77
N LEU A 177 -5.91 -12.41 11.42
CA LEU A 177 -6.66 -12.75 12.64
C LEU A 177 -7.63 -13.92 12.41
N SER A 178 -8.35 -13.89 11.29
CA SER A 178 -9.30 -14.95 10.93
C SER A 178 -8.61 -16.28 10.67
N ARG A 179 -7.46 -16.28 9.99
CA ARG A 179 -6.63 -17.48 9.75
C ARG A 179 -6.08 -18.06 11.04
N VAL A 180 -5.60 -17.20 11.94
CA VAL A 180 -5.11 -17.61 13.26
C VAL A 180 -6.24 -18.21 14.10
N ARG A 181 -7.46 -17.65 14.04
CA ARG A 181 -8.65 -18.21 14.70
C ARG A 181 -9.11 -19.53 14.08
N ARG A 182 -9.16 -19.62 12.74
CA ARG A 182 -9.57 -20.82 11.98
C ARG A 182 -8.50 -21.91 11.90
N ARG A 183 -7.30 -21.64 12.40
CA ARG A 183 -6.16 -22.60 12.39
C ARG A 183 -5.76 -23.05 10.97
N SER A 184 -6.01 -22.24 9.94
CA SER A 184 -5.66 -22.58 8.56
C SER A 184 -4.15 -22.46 8.32
N SER A 185 -3.47 -23.55 7.98
CA SER A 185 -2.08 -23.55 7.54
C SER A 185 -2.01 -23.20 6.05
N MET A 186 -1.37 -22.08 5.70
CA MET A 186 -1.11 -21.73 4.29
C MET A 186 0.36 -21.96 3.92
N TYR A 187 1.26 -21.85 4.90
CA TYR A 187 2.70 -22.15 4.77
C TYR A 187 3.25 -22.70 6.10
N ASN A 188 3.54 -24.01 6.09
CA ASN A 188 4.25 -24.82 7.09
C ASN A 188 4.21 -24.36 8.57
N ASN A 189 3.39 -24.98 9.42
CA ASN A 189 3.43 -24.81 10.88
C ASN A 189 3.42 -26.17 11.59
N ASP A 190 4.43 -26.42 12.42
CA ASP A 190 4.53 -27.54 13.37
C ASP A 190 3.68 -27.33 14.65
N ASP A 191 3.59 -28.42 15.43
CA ASP A 191 2.45 -28.85 16.23
C ASP A 191 2.33 -28.36 17.70
N PHE A 192 1.05 -28.31 18.10
CA PHE A 192 0.41 -28.41 19.42
C PHE A 192 0.51 -27.29 20.49
N ILE A 193 1.67 -26.89 21.01
CA ILE A 193 1.72 -26.03 22.23
C ILE A 193 1.68 -24.52 21.93
N ALA A 194 2.08 -24.12 20.73
CA ALA A 194 2.09 -22.72 20.28
C ALA A 194 0.71 -22.24 19.75
N ARG A 195 -0.40 -22.94 20.05
CA ARG A 195 -1.68 -22.73 19.35
C ARG A 195 -2.61 -21.70 20.02
N SER A 196 -2.77 -21.76 21.34
CA SER A 196 -3.66 -20.85 22.08
C SER A 196 -3.01 -19.48 22.38
N CYS A 197 -1.72 -19.48 22.72
CA CYS A 197 -0.95 -18.24 22.94
C CYS A 197 -0.89 -17.37 21.67
N LYS A 198 -1.01 -17.97 20.47
CA LYS A 198 -1.05 -17.26 19.17
C LYS A 198 -2.23 -16.33 19.10
N VAL A 199 -3.39 -16.91 19.38
CA VAL A 199 -4.67 -16.22 19.29
C VAL A 199 -4.68 -15.07 20.29
N VAL A 200 -4.23 -15.32 21.53
CA VAL A 200 -4.12 -14.27 22.56
C VAL A 200 -3.16 -13.17 22.14
N TYR A 201 -1.94 -13.52 21.71
CA TYR A 201 -0.94 -12.55 21.25
C TYR A 201 -1.46 -11.70 20.09
N TYR A 202 -2.11 -12.30 19.10
CA TYR A 202 -2.64 -11.60 17.92
C TYR A 202 -3.83 -10.71 18.26
N ASN A 203 -4.72 -11.17 19.13
CA ASN A 203 -5.82 -10.35 19.62
C ASN A 203 -5.29 -9.17 20.46
N LEU A 204 -4.27 -9.36 21.30
CA LEU A 204 -3.64 -8.26 22.04
C LEU A 204 -2.95 -7.28 21.09
N PHE A 205 -2.11 -7.78 20.19
CA PHE A 205 -1.37 -6.96 19.23
C PHE A 205 -2.31 -6.19 18.29
N SER A 206 -3.39 -6.80 17.81
CA SER A 206 -4.38 -6.08 16.98
C SER A 206 -5.09 -4.97 17.74
N ARG A 207 -5.41 -5.15 19.02
CA ARG A 207 -5.93 -4.07 19.88
C ARG A 207 -4.92 -2.95 20.03
N MET A 208 -3.65 -3.28 20.30
CA MET A 208 -2.55 -2.31 20.35
C MET A 208 -2.45 -1.51 19.06
N TYR A 209 -2.39 -2.22 17.94
CA TYR A 209 -2.30 -1.65 16.60
C TYR A 209 -3.49 -0.73 16.29
N GLY A 210 -4.70 -1.10 16.70
CA GLY A 210 -5.90 -0.27 16.61
C GLY A 210 -5.78 1.03 17.39
N ILE A 211 -5.37 0.95 18.67
CA ILE A 211 -5.21 2.12 19.55
C ILE A 211 -4.16 3.08 18.98
N VAL A 212 -2.96 2.58 18.66
CA VAL A 212 -1.88 3.45 18.15
C VAL A 212 -2.20 4.00 16.76
N GLY A 213 -2.82 3.20 15.89
CA GLY A 213 -3.26 3.62 14.56
C GLY A 213 -4.32 4.72 14.59
N SER A 214 -5.25 4.66 15.56
CA SER A 214 -6.30 5.68 15.75
C SER A 214 -5.76 7.10 16.00
N CYS A 215 -4.47 7.23 16.33
CA CYS A 215 -3.78 8.49 16.54
C CYS A 215 -3.50 9.27 15.22
N ALA A 216 -3.60 8.64 14.05
CA ALA A 216 -3.38 9.30 12.76
C ALA A 216 -4.47 10.35 12.45
N HIS A 217 -4.11 11.62 12.18
CA HIS A 217 -5.10 12.65 11.83
C HIS A 217 -5.70 12.43 10.43
N LEU A 218 -4.93 11.80 9.55
CA LEU A 218 -5.34 11.38 8.21
C LEU A 218 -4.61 10.07 7.89
N ALA A 219 -5.36 9.05 7.51
CA ALA A 219 -4.83 7.77 7.05
C ALA A 219 -5.14 7.60 5.56
N MET A 220 -4.12 7.67 4.72
CA MET A 220 -4.23 7.32 3.31
C MET A 220 -3.95 5.83 3.13
N VAL A 221 -4.75 5.16 2.31
CA VAL A 221 -4.66 3.71 2.08
C VAL A 221 -4.63 3.42 0.59
N ASN A 222 -3.82 2.45 0.19
CA ASN A 222 -3.52 2.15 -1.21
C ASN A 222 -4.60 1.36 -1.96
N SER A 223 -5.57 0.77 -1.27
CA SER A 223 -6.57 -0.11 -1.87
C SER A 223 -7.84 -0.16 -1.02
N SER A 224 -8.94 -0.63 -1.61
CA SER A 224 -10.19 -0.88 -0.89
C SER A 224 -10.02 -2.00 0.14
N TRP A 225 -9.17 -3.00 -0.16
CA TRP A 225 -8.84 -4.05 0.80
C TRP A 225 -8.14 -3.46 2.03
N THR A 226 -7.07 -2.68 1.85
CA THR A 226 -6.36 -2.02 2.96
C THR A 226 -7.28 -1.08 3.73
N GLN A 227 -8.12 -0.32 3.03
CA GLN A 227 -9.13 0.56 3.65
C GLN A 227 -10.01 -0.21 4.64
N SER A 228 -10.59 -1.33 4.21
CA SER A 228 -11.50 -2.12 5.04
C SER A 228 -10.82 -2.62 6.33
N HIS A 229 -9.55 -3.03 6.26
CA HIS A 229 -8.80 -3.48 7.44
C HIS A 229 -8.49 -2.32 8.38
N ILE A 230 -8.06 -1.18 7.83
CA ILE A 230 -7.71 0.00 8.63
C ILE A 230 -8.94 0.60 9.30
N GLU A 231 -10.07 0.72 8.60
CA GLU A 231 -11.32 1.21 9.18
C GLU A 231 -11.80 0.32 10.33
N LYS A 232 -11.71 -1.00 10.16
CA LYS A 232 -12.10 -1.98 11.18
C LYS A 232 -11.15 -2.00 12.37
N LEU A 233 -9.84 -1.93 12.14
CA LEU A 233 -8.84 -2.04 13.21
C LEU A 233 -8.64 -0.72 13.95
N TRP A 234 -8.53 0.40 13.23
CA TRP A 234 -8.21 1.70 13.82
C TRP A 234 -9.45 2.47 14.23
N SER A 235 -10.64 2.11 13.73
CA SER A 235 -11.92 2.77 14.04
C SER A 235 -11.94 4.27 13.71
N ILE A 236 -11.39 4.64 12.54
CA ILE A 236 -11.28 6.04 12.09
C ILE A 236 -11.82 6.31 10.67
N PRO A 237 -12.98 5.76 10.25
CA PRO A 237 -13.43 5.82 8.84
C PRO A 237 -13.49 7.23 8.26
N GLN A 238 -13.90 8.24 9.04
CA GLN A 238 -13.98 9.62 8.58
C GLN A 238 -12.62 10.26 8.25
N ARG A 239 -11.53 9.71 8.83
CA ARG A 239 -10.14 10.13 8.62
C ARG A 239 -9.37 9.21 7.69
N THR A 240 -10.01 8.15 7.18
CA THR A 240 -9.40 7.24 6.21
C THR A 240 -9.78 7.68 4.80
N LYS A 241 -8.79 7.85 3.92
CA LYS A 241 -8.99 8.23 2.52
C LYS A 241 -8.25 7.27 1.62
N ARG A 242 -8.93 6.76 0.59
CA ARG A 242 -8.28 5.91 -0.41
C ARG A 242 -7.51 6.78 -1.39
N VAL A 243 -6.22 6.52 -1.50
CA VAL A 243 -5.31 7.14 -2.47
C VAL A 243 -4.54 5.99 -3.11
N TYR A 244 -4.90 5.64 -4.33
CA TYR A 244 -4.26 4.54 -5.05
C TYR A 244 -2.78 4.84 -5.29
N PRO A 245 -1.88 3.84 -5.26
CA PRO A 245 -0.46 4.09 -5.43
C PRO A 245 -0.18 4.66 -6.83
N PRO A 246 0.88 5.49 -6.96
CA PRO A 246 1.31 5.97 -8.26
C PRO A 246 1.88 4.76 -9.02
N CYS A 247 1.25 4.34 -10.10
CA CYS A 247 1.76 3.33 -11.03
C CYS A 247 2.33 4.05 -12.27
N ASP A 248 3.56 3.70 -12.68
CA ASP A 248 4.16 4.28 -13.89
C ASP A 248 3.64 3.52 -15.10
N THR A 249 2.46 3.92 -15.53
CA THR A 249 1.77 3.32 -16.66
C THR A 249 2.07 4.05 -17.96
N SER A 250 2.74 5.22 -17.91
CA SER A 250 2.88 6.12 -19.04
C SER A 250 3.66 5.50 -20.21
N GLY A 251 4.80 4.87 -19.93
CA GLY A 251 5.61 4.18 -20.93
C GLY A 251 4.92 2.92 -21.46
N LEU A 252 4.19 2.20 -20.61
CA LEU A 252 3.47 0.98 -20.98
C LEU A 252 2.23 1.27 -21.84
N GLN A 253 1.49 2.34 -21.55
CA GLN A 253 0.33 2.77 -22.32
C GLN A 253 0.67 3.23 -23.74
N ALA A 254 1.94 3.62 -23.97
CA ALA A 254 2.43 3.97 -25.30
C ALA A 254 2.66 2.74 -26.20
N LEU A 255 2.63 1.53 -25.65
CA LEU A 255 2.75 0.29 -26.43
C LEU A 255 1.49 0.04 -27.26
N PRO A 256 1.61 -0.47 -28.49
CA PRO A 256 0.44 -0.79 -29.31
C PRO A 256 -0.41 -1.87 -28.64
N LEU A 257 -1.75 -1.76 -28.75
CA LEU A 257 -2.64 -2.84 -28.31
C LEU A 257 -2.52 -4.05 -29.25
N GLU A 258 -2.53 -3.77 -30.54
CA GLU A 258 -2.26 -4.75 -31.60
C GLU A 258 -0.83 -5.30 -31.48
N ARG A 259 -0.73 -6.63 -31.41
CA ARG A 259 0.54 -7.33 -31.25
C ARG A 259 0.45 -8.74 -31.83
N PRO A 260 1.58 -9.34 -32.25
CA PRO A 260 1.61 -10.74 -32.63
C PRO A 260 1.10 -11.60 -31.47
N ALA A 261 0.07 -12.40 -31.72
CA ALA A 261 -0.50 -13.33 -30.75
C ALA A 261 0.02 -14.77 -30.89
N GLU A 262 0.87 -15.02 -31.89
CA GLU A 262 1.41 -16.35 -32.18
C GLU A 262 2.95 -16.36 -32.19
N PRO A 263 3.60 -17.24 -31.40
CA PRO A 263 2.99 -18.00 -30.31
C PRO A 263 2.51 -17.07 -29.19
N ALA A 264 1.44 -17.47 -28.49
CA ALA A 264 0.89 -16.70 -27.38
C ALA A 264 1.92 -16.59 -26.25
N LYS A 265 2.19 -15.37 -25.78
CA LYS A 265 3.12 -15.10 -24.67
C LYS A 265 2.35 -14.66 -23.43
N ILE A 266 2.60 -15.34 -22.32
CA ILE A 266 2.01 -15.07 -21.01
C ILE A 266 3.15 -14.65 -20.09
N ILE A 267 3.01 -13.53 -19.40
CA ILE A 267 4.07 -12.98 -18.54
C ILE A 267 3.69 -13.00 -17.06
N SER A 268 4.65 -13.29 -16.21
CA SER A 268 4.52 -13.18 -14.75
C SER A 268 5.62 -12.27 -14.21
N VAL A 269 5.24 -11.11 -13.70
CA VAL A 269 6.15 -10.10 -13.15
C VAL A 269 6.02 -10.07 -11.63
N ALA A 270 7.00 -10.66 -10.94
CA ALA A 270 7.06 -10.68 -9.48
C ALA A 270 8.47 -11.03 -8.97
N GLN A 271 8.80 -10.61 -7.75
CA GLN A 271 10.02 -11.08 -7.07
C GLN A 271 9.91 -12.59 -6.79
N PHE A 272 10.98 -13.36 -6.93
CA PHE A 272 10.97 -14.82 -6.73
C PHE A 272 10.84 -15.23 -5.27
N ARG A 273 9.61 -15.16 -4.73
CA ARG A 273 9.29 -15.42 -3.32
C ARG A 273 8.17 -16.46 -3.14
N PRO A 274 8.05 -17.09 -1.94
CA PRO A 274 7.00 -18.08 -1.66
C PRO A 274 5.58 -17.52 -1.84
N GLU A 275 5.31 -16.34 -1.29
CA GLU A 275 3.98 -15.71 -1.29
C GLU A 275 3.49 -15.37 -2.70
N LYS A 276 4.41 -15.25 -3.67
CA LYS A 276 4.08 -15.00 -5.07
C LYS A 276 3.56 -16.21 -5.83
N ALA A 277 3.57 -17.39 -5.20
CA ALA A 277 2.93 -18.61 -5.69
C ALA A 277 3.23 -18.94 -7.16
N HIS A 278 4.48 -18.73 -7.62
CA HIS A 278 4.91 -19.05 -8.99
C HIS A 278 4.68 -20.52 -9.37
N GLY A 279 4.76 -21.43 -8.38
CA GLY A 279 4.49 -22.85 -8.59
C GLY A 279 3.06 -23.12 -9.07
N LEU A 280 2.07 -22.40 -8.54
CA LEU A 280 0.66 -22.49 -8.98
C LEU A 280 0.51 -22.06 -10.44
N GLN A 281 1.22 -21.00 -10.85
CA GLN A 281 1.17 -20.50 -12.22
C GLN A 281 1.74 -21.52 -13.21
N LEU A 282 2.81 -22.21 -12.82
CA LEU A 282 3.43 -23.26 -13.63
C LEU A 282 2.54 -24.50 -13.74
N GLU A 283 1.91 -24.92 -12.64
CA GLU A 283 0.91 -26.01 -12.64
C GLU A 283 -0.29 -25.68 -13.52
N ALA A 284 -0.87 -24.48 -13.38
CA ALA A 284 -1.99 -24.04 -14.20
C ALA A 284 -1.64 -23.96 -15.68
N PHE A 285 -0.43 -23.51 -16.00
CA PHE A 285 0.07 -23.49 -17.37
C PHE A 285 0.25 -24.90 -17.95
N ALA A 286 0.70 -25.88 -17.15
CA ALA A 286 0.77 -27.28 -17.56
C ALA A 286 -0.62 -27.84 -17.89
N VAL A 287 -1.62 -27.57 -17.03
CA VAL A 287 -3.02 -27.98 -17.26
C VAL A 287 -3.59 -27.32 -18.51
N ALA A 288 -3.35 -26.02 -18.70
CA ALA A 288 -3.81 -25.30 -19.89
C ALA A 288 -3.22 -25.89 -21.19
N ILE A 289 -1.92 -26.19 -21.22
CA ILE A 289 -1.27 -26.84 -22.36
C ILE A 289 -1.85 -28.23 -22.62
N GLY A 290 -2.12 -29.01 -21.57
CA GLY A 290 -2.72 -30.35 -21.72
C GLY A 290 -4.14 -30.33 -22.29
N LYS A 291 -4.88 -29.24 -22.08
CA LYS A 291 -6.23 -28.99 -22.62
C LYS A 291 -6.23 -28.26 -23.98
N LEU A 292 -5.07 -27.82 -24.48
CA LEU A 292 -4.98 -27.01 -25.70
C LEU A 292 -5.01 -27.91 -26.95
N ASP A 293 -5.85 -27.56 -27.92
CA ASP A 293 -5.99 -28.32 -29.16
C ASP A 293 -4.70 -28.27 -30.00
N ALA A 294 -4.32 -29.38 -30.64
CA ALA A 294 -3.05 -29.52 -31.35
C ALA A 294 -2.83 -28.55 -32.52
N HIS A 295 -3.90 -27.91 -33.02
CA HIS A 295 -3.81 -26.89 -34.07
C HIS A 295 -3.24 -25.55 -33.57
N PHE A 296 -3.30 -25.26 -32.26
CA PHE A 296 -2.76 -24.02 -31.72
C PHE A 296 -1.23 -24.12 -31.51
N PRO A 297 -0.46 -23.07 -31.86
CA PRO A 297 0.94 -22.98 -31.47
C PRO A 297 1.10 -23.05 -29.95
N ARG A 298 2.10 -23.79 -29.47
CA ARG A 298 2.37 -23.90 -28.03
C ARG A 298 2.70 -22.50 -27.46
N PRO A 299 1.98 -22.05 -26.41
CA PRO A 299 2.24 -20.76 -25.77
C PRO A 299 3.56 -20.77 -24.99
N LYS A 300 4.06 -19.58 -24.65
CA LYS A 300 5.22 -19.39 -23.77
C LYS A 300 4.82 -18.72 -22.46
N LEU A 301 5.35 -19.20 -21.34
CA LEU A 301 5.23 -18.58 -20.02
C LEU A 301 6.57 -17.94 -19.62
N GLN A 302 6.58 -16.63 -19.43
CA GLN A 302 7.76 -15.84 -19.12
C GLN A 302 7.72 -15.36 -17.67
N PHE A 303 8.54 -15.95 -16.80
CA PHE A 303 8.75 -15.47 -15.44
C PHE A 303 9.80 -14.36 -15.42
N VAL A 304 9.43 -13.18 -14.96
CA VAL A 304 10.29 -11.99 -14.88
C VAL A 304 10.34 -11.50 -13.44
N GLY A 305 11.53 -11.46 -12.85
CA GLY A 305 11.63 -11.20 -11.42
C GLY A 305 13.04 -10.95 -10.90
N SER A 306 13.13 -10.30 -9.74
CA SER A 306 14.40 -10.09 -9.05
C SER A 306 14.75 -11.25 -8.14
N CYS A 307 16.03 -11.62 -8.10
CA CYS A 307 16.63 -12.45 -7.05
C CYS A 307 17.48 -11.57 -6.13
N ARG A 308 17.15 -11.53 -4.84
CA ARG A 308 17.84 -10.66 -3.87
C ARG A 308 18.93 -11.38 -3.09
N ASN A 309 18.80 -12.69 -2.96
CA ASN A 309 19.66 -13.53 -2.15
C ASN A 309 19.72 -14.95 -2.73
N LYS A 310 20.54 -15.80 -2.10
CA LYS A 310 20.70 -17.21 -2.50
C LYS A 310 19.38 -18.01 -2.44
N ALA A 311 18.50 -17.71 -1.49
CA ALA A 311 17.22 -18.43 -1.36
C ALA A 311 16.25 -18.12 -2.51
N ASP A 312 16.29 -16.91 -3.06
CA ASP A 312 15.54 -16.55 -4.28
C ASP A 312 16.11 -17.30 -5.49
N GLU A 313 17.44 -17.39 -5.62
CA GLU A 313 18.10 -18.16 -6.69
C GLU A 313 17.77 -19.66 -6.63
N GLU A 314 17.83 -20.26 -5.44
CA GLU A 314 17.42 -21.66 -5.23
C GLU A 314 15.93 -21.88 -5.56
N ARG A 315 15.08 -20.87 -5.35
CA ARG A 315 13.67 -20.94 -5.73
C ARG A 315 13.48 -20.93 -7.24
N VAL A 316 14.23 -20.11 -7.97
CA VAL A 316 14.23 -20.15 -9.43
C VAL A 316 14.67 -21.52 -9.92
N GLN A 317 15.71 -22.11 -9.31
CA GLN A 317 16.15 -23.45 -9.70
C GLN A 317 15.04 -24.50 -9.49
N ARG A 318 14.38 -24.51 -8.33
CA ARG A 318 13.23 -25.40 -8.08
C ARG A 318 12.08 -25.22 -9.09
N LEU A 319 11.84 -23.98 -9.55
CA LEU A 319 10.83 -23.73 -10.59
C LEU A 319 11.25 -24.29 -11.95
N LYS A 320 12.55 -24.22 -12.29
CA LYS A 320 13.09 -24.85 -13.51
C LYS A 320 13.00 -26.37 -13.45
N ASP A 321 13.38 -26.97 -12.32
CA ASP A 321 13.30 -28.42 -12.12
C ASP A 321 11.85 -28.90 -12.25
N LYS A 322 10.91 -28.15 -11.64
CA LYS A 322 9.48 -28.42 -11.77
C LYS A 322 8.95 -28.23 -13.19
N ALA A 323 9.49 -27.28 -13.96
CA ALA A 323 9.09 -27.12 -15.36
C ALA A 323 9.51 -28.34 -16.20
N ILE A 324 10.67 -28.94 -15.92
CA ILE A 324 11.13 -30.19 -16.55
C ILE A 324 10.20 -31.35 -16.14
N GLU A 325 9.88 -31.48 -14.85
CA GLU A 325 8.96 -32.50 -14.34
C GLU A 325 7.59 -32.44 -15.03
N LEU A 326 7.08 -31.23 -15.26
CA LEU A 326 5.81 -30.97 -15.95
C LEU A 326 5.92 -31.02 -17.49
N LYS A 327 7.10 -31.34 -18.06
CA LYS A 327 7.37 -31.37 -19.52
C LYS A 327 7.10 -30.03 -20.21
N LEU A 328 7.54 -28.94 -19.59
CA LEU A 328 7.37 -27.56 -20.02
C LEU A 328 8.70 -26.82 -20.26
N ASP A 329 9.83 -27.52 -20.27
CA ASP A 329 11.17 -26.96 -20.38
C ASP A 329 11.36 -26.12 -21.66
N GLY A 330 10.71 -26.53 -22.76
CA GLY A 330 10.70 -25.77 -24.00
C GLY A 330 9.78 -24.54 -23.99
N ASP A 331 8.83 -24.45 -23.06
CA ASP A 331 7.73 -23.47 -23.07
C ASP A 331 7.82 -22.41 -21.96
N VAL A 332 8.77 -22.53 -21.04
CA VAL A 332 8.92 -21.63 -19.89
C VAL A 332 10.26 -20.91 -19.94
N GLU A 333 10.22 -19.59 -19.80
CA GLU A 333 11.42 -18.73 -19.79
C GLU A 333 11.58 -18.04 -18.44
N PHE A 334 12.82 -17.93 -17.95
CA PHE A 334 13.14 -17.24 -16.69
C PHE A 334 14.07 -16.05 -16.95
N HIS A 335 13.53 -14.85 -16.74
CA HIS A 335 14.18 -13.56 -16.94
C HIS A 335 14.51 -12.93 -15.58
N LYS A 336 15.73 -13.17 -15.09
CA LYS A 336 16.16 -12.70 -13.76
C LYS A 336 16.78 -11.31 -13.82
N ASN A 337 16.37 -10.41 -12.92
CA ASN A 337 16.97 -9.09 -12.72
C ASN A 337 17.11 -8.27 -14.02
N VAL A 338 16.12 -8.37 -14.91
CA VAL A 338 16.14 -7.63 -16.19
C VAL A 338 16.06 -6.11 -15.95
N MET A 339 16.61 -5.36 -16.89
CA MET A 339 16.47 -3.90 -16.88
C MET A 339 15.04 -3.50 -17.24
N TYR A 340 14.60 -2.33 -16.77
CA TYR A 340 13.24 -1.84 -17.02
C TYR A 340 12.88 -1.79 -18.51
N ARG A 341 13.83 -1.39 -19.37
CA ARG A 341 13.65 -1.41 -20.84
C ARG A 341 13.25 -2.79 -21.36
N ASP A 342 13.93 -3.83 -20.89
CA ASP A 342 13.71 -5.19 -21.35
C ASP A 342 12.39 -5.74 -20.76
N LEU A 343 12.03 -5.36 -19.52
CA LEU A 343 10.71 -5.62 -18.94
C LEU A 343 9.57 -5.01 -19.77
N VAL A 344 9.71 -3.75 -20.20
CA VAL A 344 8.72 -3.07 -21.06
C VAL A 344 8.56 -3.82 -22.40
N GLN A 345 9.66 -4.31 -22.97
CA GLN A 345 9.61 -5.11 -24.20
C GLN A 345 8.89 -6.46 -24.01
N LEU A 346 9.17 -7.16 -22.91
CA LEU A 346 8.49 -8.42 -22.56
C LEU A 346 6.99 -8.19 -22.33
N LEU A 347 6.62 -7.16 -21.57
CA LEU A 347 5.22 -6.75 -21.35
C LEU A 347 4.50 -6.39 -22.65
N GLY A 348 5.17 -5.68 -23.56
CA GLY A 348 4.62 -5.32 -24.88
C GLY A 348 4.44 -6.52 -25.81
N GLY A 349 5.19 -7.60 -25.60
CA GLY A 349 5.06 -8.84 -26.36
C GLY A 349 4.05 -9.84 -25.78
N ALA A 350 3.61 -9.66 -24.53
CA ALA A 350 2.69 -10.57 -23.86
C ALA A 350 1.23 -10.27 -24.21
N ILE A 351 0.42 -11.31 -24.43
CA ILE A 351 -1.03 -11.18 -24.61
C ILE A 351 -1.80 -11.26 -23.28
N ALA A 352 -1.19 -11.91 -22.28
CA ALA A 352 -1.75 -12.07 -20.95
C ALA A 352 -0.67 -11.88 -19.89
N GLY A 353 -1.06 -11.39 -18.71
CA GLY A 353 -0.21 -11.33 -17.54
C GLY A 353 -0.82 -12.10 -16.38
N ILE A 354 -0.08 -13.00 -15.74
CA ILE A 354 -0.57 -13.84 -14.64
C ILE A 354 -0.03 -13.35 -13.29
N HIS A 355 -0.87 -13.40 -12.26
CA HIS A 355 -0.53 -12.99 -10.90
C HIS A 355 -1.27 -13.83 -9.85
N SER A 356 -0.55 -14.71 -9.14
CA SER A 356 -1.16 -15.70 -8.24
C SER A 356 -1.04 -15.45 -6.74
N MET A 357 -0.49 -14.32 -6.30
CA MET A 357 -0.39 -14.03 -4.87
C MET A 357 -1.77 -13.86 -4.24
N THR A 358 -2.10 -14.72 -3.28
CA THR A 358 -3.27 -14.59 -2.43
C THR A 358 -3.13 -13.38 -1.51
N ASP A 359 -4.20 -12.60 -1.41
CA ASP A 359 -4.30 -11.37 -0.64
C ASP A 359 -3.23 -10.33 -0.98
N GLU A 360 -2.94 -10.24 -2.27
CA GLU A 360 -2.13 -9.15 -2.77
C GLU A 360 -2.77 -7.81 -2.41
N HIS A 361 -2.05 -7.03 -1.61
CA HIS A 361 -2.55 -5.82 -0.98
C HIS A 361 -3.04 -4.80 -2.02
N PHE A 362 -2.36 -4.70 -3.16
CA PHE A 362 -2.79 -3.91 -4.31
C PHE A 362 -2.60 -4.66 -5.63
N GLY A 363 -1.36 -4.93 -6.05
CA GLY A 363 -1.06 -5.63 -7.30
C GLY A 363 -0.58 -4.70 -8.43
N ILE A 364 0.54 -4.00 -8.23
CA ILE A 364 1.11 -3.08 -9.23
C ILE A 364 1.37 -3.78 -10.57
N SER A 365 1.89 -5.02 -10.56
CA SER A 365 2.13 -5.75 -11.80
C SER A 365 0.86 -6.05 -12.59
N VAL A 366 -0.28 -6.22 -11.92
CA VAL A 366 -1.58 -6.36 -12.59
C VAL A 366 -1.95 -5.08 -13.35
N VAL A 367 -1.68 -3.91 -12.74
CA VAL A 367 -1.84 -2.61 -13.41
C VAL A 367 -0.86 -2.46 -14.59
N GLU A 368 0.38 -2.93 -14.45
CA GLU A 368 1.37 -2.91 -15.53
C GLU A 368 0.93 -3.77 -16.72
N TYR A 369 0.33 -4.95 -16.47
CA TYR A 369 -0.25 -5.79 -17.53
C TYR A 369 -1.32 -5.03 -18.30
N MET A 370 -2.29 -4.46 -17.58
CA MET A 370 -3.38 -3.67 -18.15
C MET A 370 -2.85 -2.48 -18.97
N ALA A 371 -1.89 -1.73 -18.41
CA ALA A 371 -1.28 -0.60 -19.08
C ALA A 371 -0.56 -1.02 -20.36
N ALA A 372 0.19 -2.14 -20.30
CA ALA A 372 0.89 -2.70 -21.45
C ALA A 372 -0.07 -3.26 -22.50
N GLY A 373 -1.35 -3.49 -22.19
CA GLY A 373 -2.33 -4.13 -23.08
C GLY A 373 -2.32 -5.67 -23.02
N ALA A 374 -1.67 -6.25 -22.02
CA ALA A 374 -1.78 -7.67 -21.69
C ALA A 374 -3.01 -7.89 -20.79
N ILE A 375 -3.80 -8.91 -21.09
CA ILE A 375 -5.00 -9.23 -20.29
C ILE A 375 -4.56 -9.80 -18.93
N PRO A 376 -4.92 -9.17 -17.80
CA PRO A 376 -4.56 -9.70 -16.50
C PRO A 376 -5.39 -10.94 -16.15
N ILE A 377 -4.71 -11.95 -15.62
CA ILE A 377 -5.25 -13.13 -14.95
C ILE A 377 -4.71 -13.08 -13.52
N ALA A 378 -5.53 -12.65 -12.57
CA ALA A 378 -5.08 -12.34 -11.22
C ALA A 378 -5.81 -13.14 -10.14
N HIS A 379 -5.23 -13.20 -8.95
CA HIS A 379 -5.86 -13.88 -7.83
C HIS A 379 -7.20 -13.24 -7.45
N ASN A 380 -8.22 -14.07 -7.20
CA ASN A 380 -9.56 -13.64 -6.81
C ASN A 380 -9.65 -13.24 -5.32
N SER A 381 -8.71 -12.41 -4.85
CA SER A 381 -8.80 -11.78 -3.53
C SER A 381 -8.11 -10.41 -3.49
N ALA A 382 -8.38 -9.65 -2.42
CA ALA A 382 -7.78 -8.35 -2.10
C ALA A 382 -7.72 -7.35 -3.28
N GLY A 383 -6.61 -6.61 -3.43
CA GLY A 383 -6.46 -5.52 -4.38
C GLY A 383 -6.80 -5.89 -5.83
N PRO A 384 -6.29 -7.01 -6.37
CA PRO A 384 -6.63 -7.44 -7.72
C PRO A 384 -8.14 -7.59 -7.95
N LYS A 385 -8.85 -8.22 -7.00
CA LYS A 385 -10.30 -8.42 -7.08
C LYS A 385 -11.11 -7.14 -6.83
N MET A 386 -10.76 -6.41 -5.77
CA MET A 386 -11.59 -5.34 -5.23
C MET A 386 -11.40 -4.02 -5.96
N ASP A 387 -10.22 -3.80 -6.55
CA ASP A 387 -9.86 -2.53 -7.12
C ASP A 387 -9.49 -2.64 -8.60
N ILE A 388 -8.72 -3.66 -9.01
CA ILE A 388 -8.06 -3.66 -10.32
C ILE A 388 -8.88 -4.36 -11.40
N VAL A 389 -9.21 -5.63 -11.27
CA VAL A 389 -9.89 -6.43 -12.30
C VAL A 389 -11.40 -6.32 -12.12
N LEU A 390 -11.94 -5.15 -12.49
CA LEU A 390 -13.38 -4.87 -12.51
C LEU A 390 -13.79 -4.33 -13.87
N GLN A 391 -15.08 -4.44 -14.20
CA GLN A 391 -15.60 -3.96 -15.48
C GLN A 391 -15.33 -2.47 -15.71
N GLU A 392 -15.05 -2.10 -16.96
CA GLU A 392 -14.89 -0.72 -17.42
C GLU A 392 -15.76 -0.53 -18.68
N ASP A 393 -16.67 0.43 -18.65
CA ASP A 393 -17.67 0.68 -19.72
C ASP A 393 -18.48 -0.57 -20.14
N GLY A 394 -18.81 -1.45 -19.19
CA GLY A 394 -19.53 -2.70 -19.44
C GLY A 394 -18.66 -3.84 -20.01
N TRP A 395 -17.38 -3.59 -20.25
CA TRP A 395 -16.43 -4.62 -20.71
C TRP A 395 -15.66 -5.21 -19.54
N GLN A 396 -15.46 -6.53 -19.58
CA GLN A 396 -14.51 -7.21 -18.70
C GLN A 396 -13.09 -6.74 -18.99
N THR A 397 -12.26 -6.61 -17.95
CA THR A 397 -10.88 -6.12 -18.06
C THR A 397 -9.83 -7.20 -17.80
N GLY A 398 -10.24 -8.46 -17.59
CA GLY A 398 -9.39 -9.59 -17.27
C GLY A 398 -10.11 -10.64 -16.43
N PHE A 399 -9.36 -11.64 -15.96
CA PHE A 399 -9.88 -12.81 -15.26
C PHE A 399 -9.39 -12.88 -13.81
N LEU A 400 -10.25 -13.42 -12.95
CA LEU A 400 -9.94 -13.68 -11.54
C LEU A 400 -9.97 -15.20 -11.30
N ALA A 401 -8.96 -15.73 -10.63
CA ALA A 401 -8.82 -17.16 -10.35
C ALA A 401 -8.27 -17.44 -8.94
N CYS A 402 -8.65 -18.57 -8.36
CA CYS A 402 -8.20 -19.10 -7.07
C CYS A 402 -7.42 -20.40 -7.25
N THR A 403 -7.89 -21.30 -8.12
CA THR A 403 -7.40 -22.68 -8.24
C THR A 403 -6.61 -22.89 -9.52
N VAL A 404 -5.82 -23.97 -9.58
CA VAL A 404 -5.07 -24.39 -10.77
C VAL A 404 -5.98 -24.43 -12.01
N ASP A 405 -7.15 -25.04 -11.88
CA ASP A 405 -8.11 -25.17 -12.98
C ASP A 405 -8.67 -23.82 -13.42
N GLU A 406 -9.06 -22.94 -12.49
CA GLU A 406 -9.56 -21.60 -12.84
C GLU A 406 -8.48 -20.76 -13.56
N TYR A 407 -7.22 -20.86 -13.15
CA TYR A 407 -6.11 -20.23 -13.87
C TYR A 407 -5.91 -20.84 -15.25
N ALA A 408 -5.96 -22.17 -15.36
CA ALA A 408 -5.82 -22.88 -16.63
C ALA A 408 -6.93 -22.50 -17.62
N ASP A 409 -8.17 -22.45 -17.15
CA ASP A 409 -9.33 -22.06 -17.95
C ASP A 409 -9.24 -20.59 -18.37
N ALA A 410 -8.79 -19.69 -17.49
CA ALA A 410 -8.52 -18.29 -17.84
C ALA A 410 -7.41 -18.15 -18.90
N ILE A 411 -6.34 -18.94 -18.81
CA ILE A 411 -5.26 -18.98 -19.80
C ILE A 411 -5.83 -19.41 -21.16
N LEU A 412 -6.60 -20.50 -21.19
CA LEU A 412 -7.23 -21.01 -22.41
C LEU A 412 -8.20 -20.00 -23.01
N ASN A 413 -9.01 -19.34 -22.19
CA ASN A 413 -9.94 -18.31 -22.63
C ASN A 413 -9.20 -17.18 -23.34
N VAL A 414 -8.07 -16.70 -22.82
CA VAL A 414 -7.29 -15.64 -23.48
C VAL A 414 -6.64 -16.12 -24.78
N ILE A 415 -6.12 -17.36 -24.82
CA ILE A 415 -5.49 -17.93 -26.02
C ILE A 415 -6.51 -18.12 -27.14
N LYS A 416 -7.69 -18.67 -26.82
CA LYS A 416 -8.77 -18.95 -27.77
C LYS A 416 -9.59 -17.72 -28.14
N MET A 417 -9.40 -16.60 -27.43
CA MET A 417 -10.15 -15.36 -27.66
C MET A 417 -9.88 -14.78 -29.05
N PRO A 418 -10.93 -14.49 -29.84
CA PRO A 418 -10.79 -13.77 -31.10
C PRO A 418 -10.03 -12.45 -30.89
N GLU A 419 -9.18 -12.08 -31.85
CA GLU A 419 -8.34 -10.89 -31.72
C GLU A 419 -9.13 -9.61 -31.44
N ILE A 420 -10.29 -9.44 -32.10
CA ILE A 420 -11.16 -8.28 -31.91
C ILE A 420 -11.66 -8.18 -30.46
N GLU A 421 -12.09 -9.30 -29.88
CA GLU A 421 -12.57 -9.34 -28.49
C GLU A 421 -11.42 -9.10 -27.51
N ARG A 422 -10.26 -9.71 -27.78
CA ARG A 422 -9.03 -9.51 -27.00
C ARG A 422 -8.60 -8.05 -26.98
N LEU A 423 -8.66 -7.36 -28.12
CA LEU A 423 -8.34 -5.94 -28.23
C LEU A 423 -9.33 -5.06 -27.45
N LYS A 424 -10.64 -5.38 -27.49
CA LYS A 424 -11.65 -4.67 -26.69
C LYS A 424 -11.41 -4.83 -25.19
N MET A 425 -11.14 -6.05 -24.73
CA MET A 425 -10.80 -6.33 -23.32
C MET A 425 -9.51 -5.60 -22.92
N ALA A 426 -8.46 -5.65 -23.75
CA ALA A 426 -7.20 -4.95 -23.49
C ALA A 426 -7.36 -3.43 -23.47
N ALA A 427 -8.19 -2.85 -24.34
CA ALA A 427 -8.49 -1.42 -24.35
C ALA A 427 -9.23 -0.99 -23.08
N ALA A 428 -10.25 -1.75 -22.66
CA ALA A 428 -10.98 -1.51 -21.42
C ALA A 428 -10.06 -1.60 -20.19
N ALA A 429 -9.23 -2.64 -20.14
CA ALA A 429 -8.23 -2.84 -19.10
C ALA A 429 -7.24 -1.66 -19.04
N ARG A 430 -6.70 -1.23 -20.19
CA ARG A 430 -5.78 -0.08 -20.27
C ARG A 430 -6.42 1.23 -19.82
N LYS A 431 -7.68 1.48 -20.22
CA LYS A 431 -8.45 2.65 -19.75
C LYS A 431 -8.57 2.64 -18.24
N ARG A 432 -8.92 1.49 -17.66
CA ARG A 432 -9.01 1.30 -16.21
C ARG A 432 -7.67 1.54 -15.50
N ALA A 433 -6.56 1.06 -16.07
CA ALA A 433 -5.22 1.29 -15.52
C ALA A 433 -4.87 2.78 -15.35
N GLY A 434 -5.50 3.67 -16.12
CA GLY A 434 -5.37 5.13 -15.97
C GLY A 434 -5.78 5.66 -14.58
N ARG A 435 -6.66 4.94 -13.87
CA ARG A 435 -7.10 5.28 -12.49
C ARG A 435 -5.99 5.16 -11.45
N TYR A 436 -4.87 4.50 -11.78
CA TYR A 436 -3.73 4.32 -10.89
C TYR A 436 -2.49 5.06 -11.39
N SER A 437 -2.66 6.00 -12.33
CA SER A 437 -1.55 6.80 -12.85
C SER A 437 -0.92 7.69 -11.78
N GLU A 438 0.33 8.10 -11.99
CA GLU A 438 0.98 9.11 -11.13
C GLU A 438 0.16 10.39 -11.02
N GLN A 439 -0.39 10.87 -12.14
CA GLN A 439 -1.23 12.07 -12.17
C GLN A 439 -2.43 11.91 -11.25
N ARG A 440 -3.11 10.75 -11.30
CA ARG A 440 -4.23 10.48 -10.41
C ARG A 440 -3.83 10.40 -8.95
N PHE A 441 -2.68 9.78 -8.65
CA PHE A 441 -2.11 9.80 -7.29
C PHE A 441 -1.88 11.24 -6.81
N TYR A 442 -1.29 12.12 -7.64
CA TYR A 442 -1.06 13.52 -7.24
C TYR A 442 -2.37 14.24 -6.93
N GLU A 443 -3.39 14.08 -7.77
CA GLU A 443 -4.72 14.68 -7.58
C GLU A 443 -5.37 14.18 -6.29
N ASP A 444 -5.46 12.87 -6.10
CA ASP A 444 -6.09 12.25 -4.93
C ASP A 444 -5.29 12.53 -3.64
N PHE A 445 -3.95 12.52 -3.71
CA PHE A 445 -3.09 12.84 -2.57
C PHE A 445 -3.27 14.30 -2.14
N LYS A 446 -3.22 15.24 -3.09
CA LYS A 446 -3.48 16.65 -2.84
C LYS A 446 -4.89 16.82 -2.26
N ALA A 447 -5.90 16.24 -2.90
CA ALA A 447 -7.27 16.26 -2.42
C ALA A 447 -7.49 15.54 -1.07
N ALA A 448 -6.58 14.68 -0.61
CA ALA A 448 -6.63 14.08 0.72
C ALA A 448 -6.00 14.99 1.79
N ILE A 449 -4.97 15.76 1.41
CA ILE A 449 -4.33 16.73 2.32
C ILE A 449 -5.02 18.12 2.31
N SER A 450 -5.80 18.45 1.27
CA SER A 450 -6.57 19.70 1.11
C SER A 450 -7.81 19.87 2.03
N PRO A 451 -8.59 18.82 2.41
CA PRO A 451 -9.71 18.90 3.35
C PRO A 451 -9.21 19.13 4.78
N ALA A 452 -7.92 18.85 5.02
CA ALA A 452 -7.18 19.45 6.11
C ALA A 452 -6.70 20.84 5.69
N LYS A 453 -7.63 21.78 5.43
CA LYS A 453 -7.26 23.19 5.34
C LYS A 453 -6.42 23.53 6.56
N TYR A 454 -5.25 24.05 6.27
CA TYR A 454 -4.33 24.76 7.13
C TYR A 454 -4.96 26.07 7.68
N GLN A 455 -6.28 26.10 7.93
CA GLN A 455 -7.05 27.19 8.49
C GLN A 455 -7.92 26.66 9.64
N ASN A 456 -7.32 26.68 10.82
CA ASN A 456 -7.93 27.00 12.12
C ASN A 456 -6.91 26.67 13.22
N VAL A 457 -5.74 27.35 13.20
CA VAL A 457 -4.99 27.71 14.42
C VAL A 457 -4.23 29.00 14.13
N SER A 458 -4.95 30.09 13.90
CA SER A 458 -4.45 31.43 14.20
C SER A 458 -5.41 32.08 15.18
N LYS A 459 -4.90 32.36 16.38
CA LYS A 459 -5.38 33.36 17.35
C LYS A 459 -6.88 33.30 17.68
N GLY A 460 -7.22 32.47 18.66
CA GLY A 460 -8.40 32.66 19.49
C GLY A 460 -7.96 32.61 20.94
N SER A 461 -7.81 33.77 21.56
CA SER A 461 -7.72 33.91 23.01
C SER A 461 -8.96 33.27 23.63
N VAL A 462 -8.78 32.22 24.41
CA VAL A 462 -9.76 31.81 25.42
C VAL A 462 -8.96 31.61 26.69
N GLY A 463 -9.09 32.57 27.60
CA GLY A 463 -8.56 32.47 28.95
C GLY A 463 -9.13 31.22 29.61
N VAL A 464 -8.23 30.33 30.02
CA VAL A 464 -8.58 29.27 30.95
C VAL A 464 -8.59 29.91 32.33
N SER A 465 -9.78 30.13 32.88
CA SER A 465 -9.97 30.34 34.31
C SER A 465 -9.61 29.01 35.00
N ILE A 466 -8.46 28.97 35.65
CA ILE A 466 -8.08 27.88 36.55
C ILE A 466 -8.77 28.17 37.89
N PRO A 467 -9.66 27.30 38.41
CA PRO A 467 -9.95 27.33 39.84
C PRO A 467 -8.77 26.67 40.56
N ALA A 468 -8.03 27.48 41.30
CA ALA A 468 -7.06 27.00 42.28
C ALA A 468 -7.81 26.26 43.39
N ALA A 469 -7.63 24.93 43.47
CA ALA A 469 -7.98 24.17 44.65
C ALA A 469 -6.69 23.86 45.42
N THR A 470 -6.46 24.67 46.44
CA THR A 470 -5.38 24.55 47.42
C THR A 470 -5.53 23.26 48.22
N THR A 471 -4.40 22.59 48.38
CA THR A 471 -4.13 21.44 49.23
C THR A 471 -4.60 21.68 50.67
N GLN A 472 -5.51 20.85 51.19
CA GLN A 472 -5.53 20.51 52.62
C GLN A 472 -5.77 19.01 52.79
N PHE A 473 -4.68 18.34 53.18
CA PHE A 473 -4.68 17.04 53.83
C PHE A 473 -5.32 17.19 55.21
N THR A 474 -6.38 16.46 55.50
CA THR A 474 -6.79 16.19 56.89
C THR A 474 -7.13 14.71 57.04
N SER A 475 -6.45 14.13 58.03
CA SER A 475 -6.51 12.75 58.50
C SER A 475 -7.90 12.29 58.93
N PHE A 476 -8.24 11.06 58.57
CA PHE A 476 -9.32 10.29 59.18
C PHE A 476 -9.00 9.98 60.65
N PHE A 477 -9.80 10.48 61.59
CA PHE A 477 -10.05 9.87 62.91
C PHE A 477 -11.37 10.42 63.46
N GLY A 478 -12.20 9.54 64.03
CA GLY A 478 -13.26 9.93 64.98
C GLY A 478 -14.70 9.70 64.50
N ALA A 479 -15.23 8.52 64.81
CA ALA A 479 -16.67 8.28 64.93
C ALA A 479 -17.26 9.11 66.07
N PHE A 480 -18.48 9.63 65.91
CA PHE A 480 -19.61 9.50 66.86
C PHE A 480 -20.81 10.36 66.41
N GLY A 481 -21.99 9.73 66.38
CA GLY A 481 -23.24 10.31 66.90
C GLY A 481 -23.97 11.43 66.14
N GLN A 482 -25.15 11.06 65.62
CA GLN A 482 -26.47 11.54 66.08
C GLN A 482 -27.37 12.20 65.01
N ARG A 483 -28.58 11.63 64.90
CA ARG A 483 -29.73 12.01 64.08
C ARG A 483 -30.18 13.47 64.32
N ARG A 484 -30.72 14.11 63.27
CA ARG A 484 -31.98 14.88 63.33
C ARG A 484 -32.58 15.14 61.94
N ASN A 485 -33.85 14.77 61.81
CA ASN A 485 -34.78 15.19 60.76
C ASN A 485 -35.19 16.65 60.97
N VAL A 486 -35.36 17.44 59.89
CA VAL A 486 -36.36 18.51 59.77
C VAL A 486 -36.79 18.65 58.30
N SER A 487 -38.10 18.79 58.09
CA SER A 487 -38.82 18.86 56.81
C SER A 487 -38.97 20.29 56.25
N GLU A 488 -39.24 20.33 54.94
CA GLU A 488 -40.07 21.29 54.18
C GLU A 488 -39.86 22.82 54.30
N LYS A 489 -39.58 23.46 53.16
CA LYS A 489 -40.58 24.30 52.47
C LYS A 489 -40.18 24.65 51.02
N ARG A 490 -41.25 24.85 50.26
CA ARG A 490 -41.47 24.87 48.81
C ARG A 490 -41.63 26.32 48.34
N TRP A 491 -41.21 26.64 47.10
CA TRP A 491 -41.77 27.58 46.10
C TRP A 491 -41.36 26.96 44.75
N GLY A 492 -42.19 26.68 43.74
CA GLY A 492 -43.54 27.12 43.45
C GLY A 492 -43.53 28.15 42.33
N LEU A 493 -43.43 27.73 41.06
CA LEU A 493 -44.17 28.37 39.97
C LEU A 493 -44.43 27.36 38.84
N CYS A 494 -45.68 27.34 38.42
CA CYS A 494 -46.31 26.48 37.43
C CYS A 494 -46.82 27.37 36.30
N LEU A 495 -46.99 26.79 35.10
CA LEU A 495 -48.00 27.02 34.04
C LEU A 495 -47.36 26.42 32.75
N SER A 496 -47.73 25.24 32.22
CA SER A 496 -49.03 24.76 31.70
C SER A 496 -49.59 25.67 30.60
N VAL A 497 -50.18 25.26 29.47
CA VAL A 497 -50.48 24.03 28.70
C VAL A 497 -51.09 24.54 27.37
N ALA A 498 -51.18 23.68 26.34
CA ALA A 498 -52.20 23.63 25.26
C ALA A 498 -51.52 23.58 23.88
N ASP A 499 -51.36 22.45 23.18
CA ASP A 499 -52.14 21.22 22.99
C ASP A 499 -53.18 21.31 21.87
N SER A 500 -53.37 20.15 21.21
CA SER A 500 -54.40 19.77 20.23
C SER A 500 -54.21 20.19 18.76
N ASN A 501 -54.45 19.36 17.74
CA ASN A 501 -54.90 17.96 17.63
C ASN A 501 -54.74 17.53 16.14
N GLN A 502 -54.27 16.31 15.81
CA GLN A 502 -55.05 15.06 15.52
C GLN A 502 -55.93 15.15 14.25
N LEU A 503 -56.22 14.14 13.43
CA LEU A 503 -55.97 12.68 13.25
C LEU A 503 -56.70 12.35 11.89
N THR A 504 -56.38 11.36 11.04
CA THR A 504 -56.89 9.95 10.96
C THR A 504 -56.63 9.46 9.51
N THR A 505 -55.95 8.32 9.26
CA THR A 505 -56.46 6.98 8.84
C THR A 505 -57.30 6.98 7.54
N ASP A 506 -57.24 6.05 6.57
CA ASP A 506 -56.97 4.61 6.64
C ASP A 506 -56.87 3.96 5.22
N THR A 507 -56.27 2.77 5.14
CA THR A 507 -56.51 1.57 4.28
C THR A 507 -56.83 1.60 2.76
N GLY A 508 -56.28 0.60 2.01
CA GLY A 508 -57.03 -0.07 0.93
C GLY A 508 -56.32 -0.50 -0.37
N ASP A 509 -55.84 -1.75 -0.38
CA ASP A 509 -55.58 -2.74 -1.45
C ASP A 509 -56.01 -2.60 -2.95
N LYS A 510 -55.24 -3.34 -3.79
CA LYS A 510 -55.57 -4.14 -5.02
C LYS A 510 -55.37 -3.57 -6.45
N ALA A 511 -54.35 -4.16 -7.11
CA ALA A 511 -54.32 -4.88 -8.40
C ALA A 511 -55.29 -4.55 -9.57
N SER A 512 -54.75 -4.41 -10.79
CA SER A 512 -55.01 -5.27 -11.98
C SER A 512 -54.72 -4.55 -13.33
N GLU A 513 -53.75 -5.10 -14.08
CA GLU A 513 -53.77 -5.50 -15.51
C GLU A 513 -54.39 -4.64 -16.67
N THR A 514 -53.52 -4.45 -17.69
CA THR A 514 -53.68 -4.63 -19.16
C THR A 514 -54.41 -3.61 -20.05
N THR A 515 -53.72 -3.23 -21.14
CA THR A 515 -54.10 -3.23 -22.58
C THR A 515 -53.73 -1.98 -23.38
N ALA A 516 -53.36 -2.26 -24.63
CA ALA A 516 -52.74 -1.40 -25.64
C ALA A 516 -53.75 -0.54 -26.42
N SER A 517 -53.26 0.47 -27.15
CA SER A 517 -53.38 0.60 -28.62
C SER A 517 -52.99 2.00 -29.13
N SER A 518 -52.26 2.03 -30.25
CA SER A 518 -51.99 3.18 -31.12
C SER A 518 -53.24 3.57 -31.94
N PRO A 519 -53.21 4.65 -32.74
CA PRO A 519 -52.94 4.46 -34.18
C PRO A 519 -52.16 5.59 -34.90
N ASP A 520 -51.68 5.24 -36.10
CA ASP A 520 -50.99 6.03 -37.15
C ASP A 520 -51.85 7.14 -37.80
N ASP A 521 -51.20 8.15 -38.42
CA ASP A 521 -51.49 8.50 -39.84
C ASP A 521 -50.48 9.47 -40.54
N ARG A 522 -50.04 9.04 -41.74
CA ARG A 522 -49.72 9.69 -43.05
C ARG A 522 -49.04 11.08 -43.25
N LEU A 523 -48.09 11.07 -44.21
CA LEU A 523 -47.44 12.13 -45.05
C LEU A 523 -48.32 12.63 -46.24
N PRO A 524 -47.92 13.54 -47.19
CA PRO A 524 -46.87 14.61 -47.36
C PRO A 524 -47.48 15.94 -48.00
N PRO A 525 -46.86 16.80 -48.90
CA PRO A 525 -45.47 17.29 -49.21
C PRO A 525 -45.31 18.86 -49.38
N VAL A 526 -44.08 19.36 -49.72
CA VAL A 526 -43.70 20.38 -50.77
C VAL A 526 -42.60 21.43 -50.39
N ASP A 527 -41.51 21.41 -51.19
CA ASP A 527 -40.53 22.41 -51.71
C ASP A 527 -40.00 23.67 -50.96
N SER A 528 -38.66 23.86 -50.95
CA SER A 528 -37.86 24.65 -51.94
C SER A 528 -36.51 25.22 -51.41
N THR A 529 -35.43 24.98 -52.20
CA THR A 529 -34.24 25.83 -52.54
C THR A 529 -33.40 26.53 -51.44
N SER A 530 -32.05 26.58 -51.45
CA SER A 530 -31.08 26.77 -52.54
C SER A 530 -29.62 26.55 -52.07
N SER A 531 -28.74 26.19 -53.01
CA SER A 531 -27.27 26.23 -52.91
C SER A 531 -26.69 27.17 -53.97
N PRO A 532 -25.40 27.55 -53.89
CA PRO A 532 -24.51 27.55 -55.08
C PRO A 532 -23.17 26.85 -54.75
N ARG A 533 -22.73 25.76 -55.43
CA ARG A 533 -22.13 25.57 -56.79
C ARG A 533 -20.73 26.23 -56.94
N PHE A 534 -19.65 25.47 -57.17
CA PHE A 534 -18.94 25.22 -58.46
C PHE A 534 -17.66 24.39 -58.14
N GLN A 535 -17.02 23.53 -58.95
CA GLN A 535 -17.25 22.94 -60.27
C GLN A 535 -16.30 21.72 -60.45
N THR A 536 -16.70 20.85 -61.38
CA THR A 536 -16.17 19.55 -61.83
C THR A 536 -14.98 19.60 -62.80
N SER A 537 -14.28 18.46 -62.94
CA SER A 537 -13.91 17.93 -64.27
C SER A 537 -13.77 16.40 -64.26
N VAL A 538 -14.45 15.76 -65.21
CA VAL A 538 -14.51 14.33 -65.53
C VAL A 538 -13.66 14.04 -66.77
N LEU A 539 -13.09 12.85 -66.91
CA LEU A 539 -12.93 12.20 -68.22
C LEU A 539 -12.94 10.68 -68.11
N ASP A 540 -13.81 10.06 -68.92
CA ASP A 540 -14.05 8.63 -69.11
C ASP A 540 -12.97 7.93 -69.96
N LYS A 541 -12.83 6.59 -69.80
CA LYS A 541 -13.02 5.60 -70.89
C LYS A 541 -12.81 4.12 -70.47
N SER A 542 -13.89 3.35 -70.63
CA SER A 542 -14.06 1.98 -71.19
C SER A 542 -12.98 0.88 -71.08
N GLY A 543 -13.41 -0.34 -70.69
CA GLY A 543 -13.20 -1.56 -71.51
C GLY A 543 -12.57 -2.83 -70.88
N SER A 544 -13.41 -3.80 -70.51
CA SER A 544 -13.32 -5.28 -70.73
C SER A 544 -12.24 -6.21 -70.10
N GLN A 545 -12.76 -7.19 -69.33
CA GLN A 545 -12.47 -8.65 -69.21
C GLN A 545 -11.20 -9.24 -68.52
N THR A 546 -11.51 -9.96 -67.42
CA THR A 546 -11.03 -11.28 -66.90
C THR A 546 -9.54 -11.63 -66.76
N SER A 547 -9.10 -11.89 -65.50
CA SER A 547 -8.41 -13.14 -65.06
C SER A 547 -8.06 -13.08 -63.56
N ASP A 548 -8.25 -14.21 -62.85
CA ASP A 548 -7.87 -14.51 -61.46
C ASP A 548 -6.49 -13.97 -61.02
N VAL A 549 -6.41 -13.32 -59.84
CA VAL A 549 -5.29 -13.36 -58.87
C VAL A 549 -5.77 -12.77 -57.52
N GLN A 550 -5.65 -13.53 -56.41
CA GLN A 550 -5.76 -13.00 -55.04
C GLN A 550 -4.71 -11.91 -54.74
N PRO A 551 -5.01 -10.93 -53.87
CA PRO A 551 -4.01 -10.66 -52.82
C PRO A 551 -4.55 -10.22 -51.45
N LYS A 552 -4.03 -10.92 -50.42
CA LYS A 552 -3.47 -10.40 -49.16
C LYS A 552 -4.07 -9.12 -48.57
N SER A 553 -4.74 -9.28 -47.43
CA SER A 553 -5.16 -8.19 -46.53
C SER A 553 -3.97 -7.32 -46.11
N LYS A 554 -4.02 -6.04 -46.50
CA LYS A 554 -3.05 -5.02 -46.08
C LYS A 554 -3.36 -4.61 -44.65
N ARG A 555 -2.45 -4.98 -43.73
CA ARG A 555 -2.27 -4.35 -42.41
C ARG A 555 -2.13 -2.84 -42.59
N SER A 556 -2.89 -2.05 -41.85
CA SER A 556 -2.62 -0.62 -41.70
C SER A 556 -1.33 -0.44 -40.88
N PRO A 557 -0.30 0.25 -41.40
CA PRO A 557 0.89 0.53 -40.60
C PRO A 557 0.54 1.56 -39.52
N LEU A 558 1.05 1.31 -38.31
CA LEU A 558 1.04 2.25 -37.18
C LEU A 558 1.24 3.69 -37.65
N THR A 559 0.39 4.60 -37.20
CA THR A 559 0.50 6.00 -37.59
C THR A 559 1.86 6.55 -37.14
N ALA A 560 2.49 7.39 -37.97
CA ALA A 560 3.80 7.97 -37.67
C ALA A 560 3.86 8.65 -36.29
N ARG A 561 2.71 9.12 -35.79
CA ARG A 561 2.52 9.73 -34.47
C ARG A 561 2.66 8.74 -33.31
N GLU A 562 2.23 7.49 -33.47
CA GLU A 562 2.36 6.43 -32.46
C GLU A 562 3.81 5.94 -32.37
N ARG A 563 4.47 5.77 -33.52
CA ARG A 563 5.90 5.43 -33.59
C ARG A 563 6.77 6.52 -32.96
N LEU A 564 6.45 7.79 -33.21
CA LEU A 564 7.19 8.91 -32.63
C LEU A 564 6.99 9.00 -31.10
N ARG A 565 5.80 8.68 -30.58
CA ARG A 565 5.54 8.62 -29.13
C ARG A 565 6.30 7.48 -28.46
N ALA A 566 6.26 6.28 -29.04
CA ALA A 566 7.01 5.13 -28.54
C ALA A 566 8.53 5.38 -28.55
N ALA A 567 9.05 5.98 -29.63
CA ALA A 567 10.46 6.35 -29.74
C ALA A 567 10.88 7.44 -28.73
N LYS A 568 10.00 8.42 -28.45
CA LYS A 568 10.28 9.49 -27.48
C LYS A 568 10.28 9.02 -26.03
N VAL A 569 9.52 7.97 -25.72
CA VAL A 569 9.58 7.28 -24.41
C VAL A 569 10.90 6.52 -24.29
N LEU A 570 11.31 5.78 -25.32
CA LEU A 570 12.61 5.09 -25.36
C LEU A 570 13.80 6.07 -25.29
N SER A 571 13.68 7.25 -25.91
CA SER A 571 14.76 8.24 -25.92
C SER A 571 14.99 8.91 -24.55
N ARG A 572 13.95 9.10 -23.73
CA ARG A 572 14.08 9.68 -22.38
C ARG A 572 15.01 8.90 -21.45
N TYR A 573 15.29 7.63 -21.75
CA TYR A 573 16.19 6.78 -20.97
C TYR A 573 17.55 6.54 -21.64
N THR A 574 17.82 7.16 -22.81
CA THR A 574 19.10 7.01 -23.53
C THR A 574 20.04 8.21 -23.41
N ASP A 575 19.65 9.30 -22.74
CA ASP A 575 20.54 10.44 -22.52
C ASP A 575 21.54 10.20 -21.39
N SER A 576 22.50 9.31 -21.66
CA SER A 576 23.83 9.35 -21.06
C SER A 576 24.85 9.35 -22.21
N LYS A 577 25.25 10.55 -22.65
CA LYS A 577 26.29 10.71 -23.67
C LYS A 577 27.64 10.18 -23.15
N PRO A 578 28.45 9.48 -23.97
CA PRO A 578 29.71 8.90 -23.54
C PRO A 578 30.81 9.98 -23.47
N LEU A 579 31.45 10.13 -22.31
CA LEU A 579 32.64 10.97 -22.15
C LEU A 579 33.88 10.27 -22.75
N LYS A 580 34.68 11.05 -23.50
CA LYS A 580 35.94 10.62 -24.14
C LYS A 580 36.93 10.01 -23.15
N LYS A 581 37.52 8.87 -23.52
CA LYS A 581 38.59 8.17 -22.80
C LYS A 581 39.85 9.04 -22.71
N SER A 582 40.35 9.26 -21.49
CA SER A 582 41.76 9.60 -21.23
C SER A 582 42.28 8.74 -20.07
N ALA A 583 43.55 8.34 -20.18
CA ALA A 583 44.19 7.26 -19.46
C ALA A 583 44.38 7.55 -17.95
N ARG A 584 43.48 7.02 -17.12
CA ARG A 584 43.79 6.66 -15.71
C ARG A 584 42.90 5.52 -15.23
N GLY A 585 42.76 4.49 -16.08
CA GLY A 585 41.89 3.34 -15.85
C GLY A 585 42.67 2.09 -15.48
N LYS A 586 43.17 2.02 -14.24
CA LYS A 586 43.49 0.74 -13.58
C LYS A 586 43.09 0.70 -12.09
N ASN A 587 42.89 1.85 -11.44
CA ASN A 587 42.59 1.88 -10.00
C ASN A 587 41.11 2.11 -9.65
N VAL A 588 40.22 2.31 -10.64
CA VAL A 588 38.78 2.56 -10.42
C VAL A 588 37.94 1.27 -10.52
N LEU A 589 38.40 0.29 -11.30
CA LEU A 589 37.71 -1.00 -11.45
C LEU A 589 37.87 -1.89 -10.22
N ASP A 590 39.03 -1.86 -9.56
CA ASP A 590 39.24 -2.59 -8.30
C ASP A 590 38.49 -1.92 -7.13
N ALA A 591 38.40 -0.58 -7.10
CA ALA A 591 37.60 0.14 -6.12
C ALA A 591 36.08 -0.11 -6.27
N LEU A 592 35.59 -0.35 -7.50
CA LEU A 592 34.20 -0.73 -7.75
C LEU A 592 33.93 -2.19 -7.40
N ARG A 593 34.88 -3.10 -7.67
CA ARG A 593 34.77 -4.53 -7.36
C ARG A 593 34.76 -4.82 -5.87
N ASP A 594 35.49 -4.04 -5.08
CA ASP A 594 35.47 -4.15 -3.61
C ASP A 594 34.22 -3.52 -2.97
N SER A 595 33.54 -2.59 -3.66
CA SER A 595 32.28 -1.99 -3.20
C SER A 595 31.05 -2.91 -3.39
N GLU A 596 31.14 -3.94 -4.24
CA GLU A 596 30.05 -4.89 -4.51
C GLU A 596 30.01 -6.07 -3.53
N ARG A 597 31.09 -6.36 -2.81
CA ARG A 597 31.19 -7.53 -1.91
C ARG A 597 30.46 -7.40 -0.56
N GLY A 598 29.78 -6.28 -0.29
CA GLY A 598 29.29 -5.96 1.06
C GLY A 598 27.82 -5.60 1.25
N LYS A 599 26.94 -5.70 0.23
CA LYS A 599 25.56 -5.19 0.35
C LYS A 599 24.54 -6.30 0.63
N LYS A 600 24.25 -6.53 1.92
CA LYS A 600 23.01 -7.19 2.34
C LYS A 600 21.84 -6.28 1.96
N ARG A 601 20.97 -6.72 1.05
CA ARG A 601 19.74 -6.03 0.67
C ARG A 601 18.71 -6.18 1.79
N SER A 602 18.32 -5.10 2.45
CA SER A 602 17.12 -5.05 3.29
C SER A 602 15.89 -5.09 2.37
N GLY A 603 14.94 -5.96 2.67
CA GLY A 603 13.62 -5.93 2.04
C GLY A 603 12.65 -5.15 2.92
N LEU A 604 11.61 -4.60 2.29
CA LEU A 604 10.39 -4.15 2.97
C LEU A 604 9.91 -5.22 3.98
N PRO A 605 9.35 -4.83 5.13
CA PRO A 605 8.88 -5.77 6.14
C PRO A 605 7.84 -6.74 5.55
N GLU A 606 8.24 -7.99 5.36
CA GLU A 606 7.39 -9.03 4.77
C GLU A 606 6.36 -9.50 5.82
N ALA A 607 5.10 -9.68 5.41
CA ALA A 607 4.07 -10.25 6.31
C ALA A 607 4.45 -11.70 6.68
N PRO A 608 4.37 -12.10 7.97
CA PRO A 608 4.91 -13.38 8.44
C PRO A 608 4.10 -14.58 7.93
N THR A 609 4.81 -15.61 7.46
CA THR A 609 4.24 -16.88 6.96
C THR A 609 4.09 -17.97 8.04
N ASN A 610 4.84 -17.88 9.14
CA ASN A 610 4.65 -18.64 10.38
C ASN A 610 5.10 -17.73 11.55
N ILE A 611 4.45 -17.87 12.71
CA ILE A 611 4.22 -16.78 13.67
C ILE A 611 4.86 -17.02 15.05
N PHE A 612 5.33 -18.24 15.34
CA PHE A 612 6.05 -18.56 16.58
C PHE A 612 7.42 -19.20 16.38
N ASP A 613 7.80 -19.46 15.15
CA ASP A 613 9.08 -20.05 14.81
C ASP A 613 9.84 -19.14 13.82
N ASP A 614 10.86 -18.44 14.33
CA ASP A 614 11.84 -17.63 13.60
C ASP A 614 13.09 -18.46 13.20
N SER A 615 13.08 -19.80 13.33
CA SER A 615 14.33 -20.59 13.25
C SER A 615 14.82 -20.97 11.84
N LYS A 616 14.10 -20.64 10.75
CA LYS A 616 14.60 -20.84 9.37
C LYS A 616 14.34 -19.66 8.45
N ARG A 617 14.93 -18.51 8.77
CA ARG A 617 15.08 -17.37 7.85
C ARG A 617 16.49 -16.75 7.88
N GLY A 618 17.46 -17.61 7.55
CA GLY A 618 18.90 -17.37 7.57
C GLY A 618 19.56 -18.47 8.38
N MET A 619 20.47 -19.24 7.78
CA MET A 619 21.17 -20.33 8.48
C MET A 619 21.77 -19.87 9.83
N PRO A 620 21.81 -20.74 10.85
CA PRO A 620 22.37 -20.37 12.14
C PRO A 620 23.85 -20.02 11.98
N LYS A 621 24.26 -18.87 12.53
CA LYS A 621 25.65 -18.67 12.91
C LYS A 621 25.82 -19.22 14.32
N GLN A 622 26.76 -20.14 14.49
CA GLN A 622 27.28 -20.51 15.80
C GLN A 622 27.80 -19.25 16.51
N GLY A 623 27.36 -19.06 17.75
CA GLY A 623 27.73 -17.92 18.59
C GLY A 623 26.53 -17.12 19.05
N LEU A 624 25.87 -17.57 20.12
CA LEU A 624 24.97 -16.72 20.91
C LEU A 624 25.81 -15.64 21.59
N THR A 625 25.83 -14.43 21.03
CA THR A 625 26.22 -13.21 21.75
C THR A 625 25.00 -12.32 21.84
N TRP A 626 24.33 -12.38 22.99
CA TRP A 626 23.26 -11.45 23.33
C TRP A 626 23.87 -10.11 23.73
N ASP A 627 23.99 -9.18 22.80
CA ASP A 627 24.24 -7.78 23.16
C ASP A 627 22.90 -7.11 23.50
N PHE A 628 22.44 -7.33 24.74
CA PHE A 628 21.45 -6.44 25.34
C PHE A 628 22.07 -5.03 25.40
N PRO A 629 21.33 -3.98 25.02
CA PRO A 629 21.89 -2.64 24.99
C PRO A 629 22.10 -2.17 26.43
N GLY A 630 23.35 -2.11 26.89
CA GLY A 630 23.66 -1.58 28.21
C GLY A 630 23.22 -0.11 28.35
N GLY A 631 22.72 0.27 29.52
CA GLY A 631 22.41 1.67 29.87
C GLY A 631 20.99 2.13 29.50
N ASN A 632 20.85 3.40 29.10
CA ASN A 632 19.57 4.07 28.88
C ASN A 632 18.69 3.43 27.78
N ASP A 633 19.28 2.63 26.91
CA ASP A 633 18.61 1.99 25.76
C ASP A 633 17.71 0.84 26.18
N LEU A 634 18.19 -0.10 27.02
CA LEU A 634 17.37 -1.17 27.60
C LEU A 634 16.24 -0.59 28.44
N PHE A 635 16.52 0.50 29.14
CA PHE A 635 15.55 1.20 29.95
C PHE A 635 14.46 1.86 29.09
N LEU A 636 14.78 2.51 27.97
CA LEU A 636 13.76 3.11 27.09
C LEU A 636 12.88 2.06 26.39
N ILE A 637 13.43 0.89 26.08
CA ILE A 637 12.67 -0.24 25.55
C ILE A 637 11.73 -0.81 26.63
N LEU A 638 12.24 -1.03 27.85
CA LEU A 638 11.45 -1.45 29.00
C LEU A 638 10.39 -0.41 29.38
N PHE A 639 10.74 0.88 29.36
CA PHE A 639 9.80 1.97 29.61
C PHE A 639 8.77 2.05 28.50
N SER A 640 9.14 1.92 27.22
CA SER A 640 8.15 1.89 26.14
C SER A 640 7.20 0.71 26.32
N PHE A 641 7.72 -0.47 26.66
CA PHE A 641 6.90 -1.63 26.96
C PHE A 641 5.98 -1.42 28.16
N VAL A 642 6.51 -0.94 29.29
CA VAL A 642 5.77 -0.70 30.53
C VAL A 642 4.78 0.45 30.36
N PHE A 643 5.20 1.60 29.84
CA PHE A 643 4.35 2.77 29.62
C PHE A 643 3.23 2.47 28.64
N ILE A 644 3.52 1.84 27.49
CA ILE A 644 2.48 1.46 26.53
C ILE A 644 1.55 0.44 27.17
N SER A 645 2.06 -0.58 27.87
CA SER A 645 1.23 -1.56 28.58
C SER A 645 0.36 -0.89 29.65
N THR A 646 0.91 0.00 30.48
CA THR A 646 0.19 0.71 31.54
C THR A 646 -0.86 1.64 30.98
N VAL A 647 -0.55 2.43 29.95
CA VAL A 647 -1.54 3.28 29.26
C VAL A 647 -2.62 2.42 28.64
N MET A 648 -2.28 1.29 28.03
CA MET A 648 -3.25 0.37 27.44
C MET A 648 -4.15 -0.29 28.48
N PHE A 649 -3.60 -0.82 29.57
CA PHE A 649 -4.37 -1.45 30.63
C PHE A 649 -5.25 -0.44 31.36
N ALA A 650 -4.72 0.76 31.63
CA ALA A 650 -5.50 1.85 32.22
C ALA A 650 -6.64 2.30 31.29
N THR A 651 -6.37 2.45 29.99
CA THR A 651 -7.41 2.84 29.01
C THR A 651 -8.46 1.74 28.85
N THR A 652 -8.03 0.47 28.77
CA THR A 652 -8.95 -0.68 28.68
C THR A 652 -9.81 -0.79 29.96
N TYR A 653 -9.21 -0.57 31.13
CA TYR A 653 -9.91 -0.52 32.40
C TYR A 653 -10.93 0.62 32.44
N VAL A 654 -10.55 1.82 32.01
CA VAL A 654 -11.46 2.98 31.94
C VAL A 654 -12.61 2.74 30.97
N VAL A 655 -12.34 2.20 29.78
CA VAL A 655 -13.38 1.87 28.79
C VAL A 655 -14.34 0.79 29.30
N TRP A 656 -13.81 -0.21 30.01
CA TRP A 656 -14.61 -1.24 30.69
C TRP A 656 -15.48 -0.65 31.82
N LYS A 657 -14.90 0.22 32.66
CA LYS A 657 -15.58 0.84 33.80
C LYS A 657 -16.62 1.90 33.39
N LEU A 658 -16.47 2.50 32.20
CA LEU A 658 -17.42 3.46 31.62
C LEU A 658 -18.56 2.79 30.82
N GLY A 659 -18.62 1.45 30.76
CA GLY A 659 -19.75 0.74 30.16
C GLY A 659 -19.86 0.86 28.64
N ALA A 660 -18.81 1.31 27.94
CA ALA A 660 -18.82 1.50 26.49
C ALA A 660 -18.69 0.18 25.69
N ILE A 661 -18.77 -0.97 26.36
CA ILE A 661 -18.75 -2.31 25.76
C ILE A 661 -20.05 -3.01 26.16
N HIS A 662 -21.10 -2.84 25.35
CA HIS A 662 -22.21 -3.78 25.37
C HIS A 662 -21.75 -5.08 24.72
N PHE A 663 -21.61 -6.14 25.52
CA PHE A 663 -21.65 -7.49 24.98
C PHE A 663 -23.07 -7.73 24.50
N ASN A 664 -23.29 -7.65 23.19
CA ASN A 664 -24.49 -8.24 22.60
C ASN A 664 -24.20 -9.74 22.49
N GLU A 665 -24.58 -10.49 23.51
CA GLU A 665 -24.78 -11.93 23.38
C GLU A 665 -26.16 -12.12 22.75
N ASN A 666 -26.17 -12.29 21.42
CA ASN A 666 -27.15 -13.04 20.63
C ASN A 666 -26.55 -13.34 19.25
#